data_AF-A0A445G8X8-F1
#
_entry.id   AF-A0A445G8X8-F1
#
_cell.length_a   1.000
_cell.length_b   1.000
_cell.length_c   1.000
_cell.angle_alpha   90.00
_cell.angle_beta   90.00
_cell.angle_gamma   90.00
#
_symmetry.space_group_name_H-M   'P 1'
#
loop_
_entity.id
_entity.type
_entity.pdbx_description
1 polymer ?
#
loop_
_entity_poly.entity_id
_entity_poly.type
_entity_poly.pdbx_seq_one_letter_code
_entity_poly.pdbx_strand_id
1 'polypeptide(L)'
;MLGKIGYGTVSEALAYKCPFVFVRRDYFNEEPFLRNMLEFYQGGVEMIRRDLLTGHWRPYLERAISLKPCYEAGINGGEVAAHILQETAFGKSYASDKLSGARRLRDAIVLGYQLQRAPGRDITIPEWYATAENQLGRTTPGSPVDDGRSAFSLDIENFDILHGDIQGLPDTVAFLQNLSELQDKHTRRERKAAANLFNWEEEIFVTRAPGRLDVIGGIADYSGSLVLQMPIKEACHVALQRNHPSKHRLWKHAEARQNDKGRNPTAVLQIVSFGSELSNRGPTFDMDLSDFMDEDKPISYEKAKKYFAQDPSQKWAAYVAGAILVLMTELGVQFEDSISMLVSSAVPEGKGVSSSASVEVASMYAIAAAHGLNISPRHLAILCQKVENHIVGAPCGVMDQMASACGEANKLLAMICQPAEIVGLVDIPSHIRFWGIDSGIRHSVGGADYGSVRIGAFMGMKMIKAKASEELSETCAANGLSYDEVEQDDIELLKQETSLDYLCNLPPHRFVTLYAKTIPESIVGETFLEQYQNHNDPVTTIDPKRTYGVRAPTMHPIFENFRVVNLKALLTSAASTYQLTALGELLYQCHYSYSTCGLGSDGTDRLVNLVQELQHSAASKAEGGTLYGAKITGGGSGGTVCVVGRNCLKSSEHIFEVQQRYKNATGYLPFIFEGSSPGAGKFGYLKIRRRATPEKANSSEDDGALTPEKPNASEDDGAVVVENKS
;
A
#
# COMPACT_ATOMS: atom_id res chain seq x y z
N MET A 1 -25.94 -26.07 6.57
CA MET A 1 -26.33 -25.44 5.29
C MET A 1 -25.08 -24.91 4.59
N LEU A 2 -24.90 -25.13 3.28
CA LEU A 2 -23.85 -24.50 2.47
C LEU A 2 -24.50 -23.45 1.56
N GLY A 3 -24.04 -22.21 1.56
CA GLY A 3 -24.68 -21.19 0.73
C GLY A 3 -23.94 -19.86 0.62
N LYS A 4 -24.59 -18.92 -0.05
CA LYS A 4 -24.08 -17.55 -0.23
C LYS A 4 -24.45 -16.70 0.97
N ILE A 5 -23.50 -15.90 1.45
CA ILE A 5 -23.80 -14.93 2.51
C ILE A 5 -24.71 -13.83 1.97
N GLY A 6 -25.82 -13.59 2.68
CA GLY A 6 -26.86 -12.62 2.35
C GLY A 6 -27.84 -12.50 3.50
N TYR A 7 -28.52 -11.36 3.61
CA TYR A 7 -29.37 -11.04 4.77
C TYR A 7 -30.35 -12.15 5.13
N GLY A 8 -31.20 -12.55 4.17
CA GLY A 8 -32.22 -13.59 4.39
C GLY A 8 -31.60 -14.94 4.78
N THR A 9 -30.59 -15.38 4.03
CA THR A 9 -29.93 -16.67 4.28
C THR A 9 -29.25 -16.72 5.65
N VAL A 10 -28.61 -15.63 6.07
CA VAL A 10 -27.94 -15.55 7.36
C VAL A 10 -28.94 -15.45 8.51
N SER A 11 -29.98 -14.64 8.37
CA SER A 11 -31.02 -14.53 9.40
C SER A 11 -31.77 -15.84 9.58
N GLU A 12 -32.10 -16.53 8.49
CA GLU A 12 -32.76 -17.83 8.54
C GLU A 12 -31.84 -18.88 9.16
N ALA A 13 -30.57 -18.95 8.74
CA ALA A 13 -29.62 -19.90 9.32
C ALA A 13 -29.45 -19.70 10.82
N LEU A 14 -29.37 -18.45 11.29
CA LEU A 14 -29.30 -18.13 12.71
C LEU A 14 -30.60 -18.44 13.45
N ALA A 15 -31.75 -18.02 12.91
CA ALA A 15 -33.06 -18.27 13.52
C ALA A 15 -33.36 -19.77 13.69
N TYR A 16 -32.97 -20.59 12.71
CA TYR A 16 -33.10 -22.04 12.78
C TYR A 16 -31.94 -22.74 13.49
N LYS A 17 -30.98 -21.99 14.06
CA LYS A 17 -29.77 -22.52 14.70
C LYS A 17 -29.05 -23.53 13.80
N CYS A 18 -29.09 -23.31 12.49
CA CYS A 18 -28.48 -24.16 11.49
C CYS A 18 -27.05 -23.69 11.23
N PRO A 19 -26.03 -24.53 11.47
CA PRO A 19 -24.66 -24.19 11.12
C PRO A 19 -24.54 -23.87 9.62
N PHE A 20 -24.03 -22.69 9.32
CA PHE A 20 -23.95 -22.15 7.97
C PHE A 20 -22.51 -22.11 7.48
N VAL A 21 -22.19 -22.96 6.52
CA VAL A 21 -20.94 -22.89 5.78
C VAL A 21 -21.14 -21.94 4.61
N PHE A 22 -20.33 -20.88 4.53
CA PHE A 22 -20.50 -19.86 3.50
C PHE A 22 -19.17 -19.50 2.86
N VAL A 23 -19.25 -19.00 1.63
CA VAL A 23 -18.11 -18.42 0.92
C VAL A 23 -18.31 -16.92 0.82
N ARG A 24 -17.20 -16.18 0.90
CA ARG A 24 -17.18 -14.73 0.75
C ARG A 24 -17.79 -14.30 -0.60
N ARG A 25 -18.50 -13.19 -0.59
CA ARG A 25 -18.94 -12.45 -1.77
C ARG A 25 -18.10 -11.18 -1.89
N ASP A 26 -17.15 -11.23 -2.81
CA ASP A 26 -16.37 -10.06 -3.21
C ASP A 26 -17.33 -8.91 -3.57
N TYR A 27 -17.00 -7.70 -3.09
CA TYR A 27 -17.76 -6.46 -3.33
C TYR A 27 -19.19 -6.42 -2.76
N PHE A 28 -19.54 -7.33 -1.85
CA PHE A 28 -20.77 -7.24 -1.07
C PHE A 28 -20.51 -6.42 0.20
N ASN A 29 -20.93 -5.16 0.20
CA ASN A 29 -20.62 -4.18 1.25
C ASN A 29 -21.11 -4.64 2.65
N GLU A 30 -22.13 -5.47 2.69
CA GLU A 30 -22.80 -5.96 3.88
C GLU A 30 -22.22 -7.28 4.40
N GLU A 31 -21.33 -7.94 3.64
CA GLU A 31 -20.67 -9.17 4.04
C GLU A 31 -20.00 -9.06 5.42
N PRO A 32 -19.19 -8.04 5.74
CA PRO A 32 -18.47 -8.00 7.01
C PRO A 32 -19.40 -8.00 8.21
N PHE A 33 -20.55 -7.34 8.09
CA PHE A 33 -21.57 -7.31 9.13
C PHE A 33 -22.22 -8.68 9.32
N LEU A 34 -22.73 -9.27 8.24
CA LEU A 34 -23.39 -10.58 8.30
C LEU A 34 -22.44 -11.69 8.79
N ARG A 35 -21.16 -11.58 8.41
CA ARG A 35 -20.10 -12.46 8.91
C ARG A 35 -19.90 -12.30 10.41
N ASN A 36 -19.75 -11.06 10.90
CA ASN A 36 -19.57 -10.81 12.32
C ASN A 36 -20.78 -11.31 13.12
N MET A 37 -21.98 -11.22 12.56
CA MET A 37 -23.20 -11.78 13.16
C MET A 37 -23.13 -13.30 13.26
N LEU A 38 -22.76 -14.01 12.19
CA LEU A 38 -22.56 -15.46 12.21
C LEU A 38 -21.47 -15.89 13.20
N GLU A 39 -20.37 -15.15 13.32
CA GLU A 39 -19.30 -15.43 14.28
C GLU A 39 -19.78 -15.19 15.72
N PHE A 40 -20.43 -14.07 15.98
CA PHE A 40 -20.94 -13.69 17.31
C PHE A 40 -21.91 -14.75 17.84
N TYR A 41 -22.84 -15.21 17.01
CA TYR A 41 -23.82 -16.23 17.37
C TYR A 41 -23.34 -17.67 17.16
N GLN A 42 -22.05 -17.89 16.89
CA GLN A 42 -21.45 -19.21 16.64
C GLN A 42 -22.20 -20.02 15.56
N GLY A 43 -22.79 -19.34 14.58
CA GLY A 43 -23.66 -19.91 13.56
C GLY A 43 -22.99 -20.18 12.23
N GLY A 44 -21.75 -19.74 12.01
CA GLY A 44 -21.13 -19.83 10.68
C GLY A 44 -19.70 -20.36 10.64
N VAL A 45 -19.38 -21.04 9.54
CA VAL A 45 -18.02 -21.41 9.14
C VAL A 45 -17.75 -20.80 7.76
N GLU A 46 -16.76 -19.92 7.68
CA GLU A 46 -16.31 -19.41 6.39
C GLU A 46 -15.43 -20.46 5.69
N MET A 47 -15.78 -20.78 4.45
CA MET A 47 -14.99 -21.56 3.51
C MET A 47 -14.33 -20.63 2.51
N ILE A 48 -13.02 -20.80 2.29
CA ILE A 48 -12.31 -20.05 1.26
C ILE A 48 -12.74 -20.53 -0.13
N ARG A 49 -12.81 -19.59 -1.08
CA ARG A 49 -13.37 -19.85 -2.41
C ARG A 49 -12.61 -20.93 -3.17
N ARG A 50 -11.28 -20.97 -3.04
CA ARG A 50 -10.45 -22.05 -3.60
C ARG A 50 -10.97 -23.43 -3.20
N ASP A 51 -11.14 -23.67 -1.90
CA ASP A 51 -11.52 -24.98 -1.37
C ASP A 51 -12.97 -25.34 -1.72
N LEU A 52 -13.84 -24.34 -1.89
CA LEU A 52 -15.16 -24.54 -2.51
C LEU A 52 -15.00 -25.07 -3.93
N LEU A 53 -14.20 -24.40 -4.75
CA LEU A 53 -14.03 -24.72 -6.18
C LEU A 53 -13.28 -26.04 -6.42
N THR A 54 -12.37 -26.41 -5.53
CA THR A 54 -11.60 -27.66 -5.62
C THR A 54 -12.26 -28.83 -4.90
N GLY A 55 -13.47 -28.66 -4.35
CA GLY A 55 -14.21 -29.74 -3.68
C GLY A 55 -13.70 -30.13 -2.28
N HIS A 56 -12.77 -29.38 -1.69
CA HIS A 56 -12.16 -29.67 -0.38
C HIS A 56 -13.06 -29.22 0.79
N TRP A 57 -14.29 -29.75 0.86
CA TRP A 57 -15.32 -29.23 1.77
C TRP A 57 -15.32 -29.88 3.16
N ARG A 58 -14.79 -31.12 3.27
CA ARG A 58 -14.86 -31.94 4.49
C ARG A 58 -14.45 -31.21 5.77
N PRO A 59 -13.30 -30.50 5.84
CA PRO A 59 -12.86 -29.84 7.08
C PRO A 59 -13.81 -28.72 7.54
N TYR A 60 -14.44 -28.03 6.58
CA TYR A 60 -15.39 -26.95 6.85
C TYR A 60 -16.72 -27.50 7.36
N LEU A 61 -17.18 -28.62 6.79
CA LEU A 61 -18.40 -29.31 7.22
C LEU A 61 -18.25 -29.92 8.61
N GLU A 62 -17.13 -30.60 8.89
CA GLU A 62 -16.83 -31.14 10.22
C GLU A 62 -16.78 -30.04 11.28
N ARG A 63 -16.16 -28.90 10.96
CA ARG A 63 -16.17 -27.73 11.83
C ARG A 63 -17.57 -27.18 12.04
N ALA A 64 -18.41 -27.14 11.00
CA ALA A 64 -19.78 -26.64 11.12
C ALA A 64 -20.64 -27.53 12.01
N ILE A 65 -20.46 -28.85 11.96
CA ILE A 65 -21.15 -29.80 12.85
C ILE A 65 -20.78 -29.57 14.31
N SER A 66 -19.56 -29.10 14.60
CA SER A 66 -19.11 -28.80 15.97
C SER A 66 -19.65 -27.49 16.55
N LEU A 67 -20.30 -26.64 15.74
CA LEU A 67 -20.83 -25.35 16.20
C LEU A 67 -22.05 -25.51 17.10
N LYS A 68 -22.24 -24.54 18.02
CA LYS A 68 -23.41 -24.44 18.90
C LYS A 68 -24.06 -23.07 18.73
N PRO A 69 -24.90 -22.87 17.68
CA PRO A 69 -25.49 -21.57 17.40
C PRO A 69 -26.37 -21.07 18.55
N CYS A 70 -26.23 -19.80 18.94
CA CYS A 70 -26.84 -19.23 20.15
C CYS A 70 -27.76 -18.02 19.88
N TYR A 71 -28.41 -17.98 18.72
CA TYR A 71 -29.32 -16.91 18.32
C TYR A 71 -30.76 -17.18 18.79
N GLU A 72 -31.38 -16.20 19.46
CA GLU A 72 -32.73 -16.32 20.05
C GLU A 72 -33.71 -15.23 19.56
N ALA A 73 -33.34 -14.44 18.54
CA ALA A 73 -34.19 -13.36 18.01
C ALA A 73 -35.02 -13.81 16.78
N GLY A 74 -35.87 -12.90 16.27
CA GLY A 74 -36.87 -13.20 15.24
C GLY A 74 -36.32 -13.63 13.86
N ILE A 75 -37.21 -14.22 13.07
CA ILE A 75 -36.95 -14.94 11.79
C ILE A 75 -36.77 -14.00 10.58
N ASN A 76 -37.11 -12.71 10.71
CA ASN A 76 -37.09 -11.75 9.61
C ASN A 76 -35.85 -10.83 9.67
N GLY A 77 -34.79 -11.22 8.96
CA GLY A 77 -33.50 -10.51 8.97
C GLY A 77 -33.57 -9.05 8.50
N GLY A 78 -34.54 -8.69 7.65
CA GLY A 78 -34.70 -7.32 7.16
C GLY A 78 -35.23 -6.38 8.23
N GLU A 79 -36.28 -6.78 8.94
CA GLU A 79 -36.87 -6.00 10.03
C GLU A 79 -35.95 -5.93 11.25
N VAL A 80 -35.28 -7.03 11.59
CA VAL A 80 -34.30 -7.07 12.69
C VAL A 80 -33.12 -6.14 12.39
N ALA A 81 -32.56 -6.16 11.18
CA ALA A 81 -31.48 -5.25 10.80
C ALA A 81 -31.93 -3.79 10.79
N ALA A 82 -33.11 -3.49 10.22
CA ALA A 82 -33.68 -2.14 10.22
C ALA A 82 -33.88 -1.60 11.64
N HIS A 83 -34.39 -2.44 12.54
CA HIS A 83 -34.62 -2.06 13.94
C HIS A 83 -33.30 -1.81 14.69
N ILE A 84 -32.28 -2.65 14.51
CA ILE A 84 -30.94 -2.46 15.11
C ILE A 84 -30.29 -1.16 14.60
N LEU A 85 -30.43 -0.86 13.30
CA LEU A 85 -29.91 0.38 12.71
C LEU A 85 -30.62 1.61 13.26
N GLN A 86 -31.94 1.54 13.41
CA GLN A 86 -32.76 2.58 13.99
C GLN A 86 -32.40 2.84 15.46
N GLU A 87 -32.25 1.80 16.28
CA GLU A 87 -31.86 1.93 17.70
C GLU A 87 -30.44 2.43 17.89
N THR A 88 -29.53 2.03 17.00
CA THR A 88 -28.15 2.54 16.98
C THR A 88 -28.13 4.03 16.61
N ALA A 89 -28.96 4.45 15.65
CA ALA A 89 -29.09 5.86 15.25
C ALA A 89 -29.70 6.74 16.36
N PHE A 90 -30.61 6.20 17.17
CA PHE A 90 -31.18 6.89 18.35
C PHE A 90 -30.29 6.83 19.60
N GLY A 91 -29.11 6.22 19.54
CA GLY A 91 -28.18 6.12 20.67
C GLY A 91 -28.66 5.22 21.81
N LYS A 92 -29.64 4.34 21.57
CA LYS A 92 -30.24 3.48 22.61
C LYS A 92 -29.49 2.18 22.86
N SER A 93 -28.65 1.74 21.91
CA SER A 93 -27.78 0.56 22.05
C SER A 93 -26.31 0.99 22.17
N TYR A 94 -25.83 1.13 23.41
CA TYR A 94 -24.42 1.38 23.72
C TYR A 94 -23.67 0.05 23.67
N ALA A 95 -23.07 -0.28 22.52
CA ALA A 95 -21.97 -1.25 22.46
C ALA A 95 -20.66 -0.45 22.55
N SER A 96 -19.96 -0.59 23.68
CA SER A 96 -18.71 0.10 24.02
C SER A 96 -17.72 0.21 22.85
N ASP A 97 -17.21 1.41 22.58
CA ASP A 97 -15.95 1.82 21.89
C ASP A 97 -15.42 1.01 20.68
N LYS A 98 -16.22 0.15 20.06
CA LYS A 98 -15.89 -0.56 18.83
C LYS A 98 -16.67 0.04 17.69
N LEU A 99 -15.97 0.55 16.67
CA LEU A 99 -16.53 1.02 15.40
C LEU A 99 -17.58 0.01 14.88
N SER A 100 -18.86 0.32 15.06
CA SER A 100 -19.94 -0.59 14.72
C SER A 100 -20.19 -0.58 13.21
N GLY A 101 -20.42 -1.75 12.62
CA GLY A 101 -20.77 -1.90 11.19
C GLY A 101 -22.00 -1.06 10.77
N ALA A 102 -22.85 -0.66 11.73
CA ALA A 102 -23.94 0.27 11.52
C ALA A 102 -23.48 1.66 11.03
N ARG A 103 -22.31 2.15 11.45
CA ARG A 103 -21.73 3.41 11.00
C ARG A 103 -21.28 3.34 9.53
N ARG A 104 -20.76 2.19 9.08
CA ARG A 104 -20.40 1.94 7.68
C ARG A 104 -21.61 1.76 6.76
N LEU A 105 -22.67 1.11 7.25
CA LEU A 105 -23.92 0.98 6.50
C LEU A 105 -24.59 2.34 6.30
N ARG A 106 -24.57 3.20 7.33
CA ARG A 106 -24.96 4.61 7.21
C ARG A 106 -24.19 5.32 6.09
N ASP A 107 -22.87 5.24 6.08
CA ASP A 107 -22.03 5.96 5.10
C ASP A 107 -22.17 5.39 3.66
N ALA A 108 -22.35 4.07 3.51
CA ALA A 108 -22.57 3.42 2.21
C ALA A 108 -23.97 3.70 1.62
N ILE A 109 -25.01 3.76 2.47
CA ILE A 109 -26.35 4.17 2.05
C ILE A 109 -26.35 5.65 1.65
N VAL A 110 -25.67 6.52 2.41
CA VAL A 110 -25.50 7.94 2.09
C VAL A 110 -24.78 8.15 0.76
N LEU A 111 -23.67 7.45 0.53
CA LEU A 111 -22.94 7.50 -0.74
C LEU A 111 -23.79 6.96 -1.90
N GLY A 112 -24.54 5.87 -1.69
CA GLY A 112 -25.49 5.34 -2.69
C GLY A 112 -26.60 6.33 -3.06
N TYR A 113 -27.17 7.04 -2.07
CA TYR A 113 -28.16 8.11 -2.29
C TYR A 113 -27.55 9.35 -2.97
N GLN A 114 -26.31 9.72 -2.61
CA GLN A 114 -25.60 10.84 -3.22
C GLN A 114 -25.19 10.56 -4.68
N LEU A 115 -24.80 9.31 -4.99
CA LEU A 115 -24.43 8.86 -6.33
C LEU A 115 -25.64 8.66 -7.27
N GLN A 116 -26.85 8.54 -6.73
CA GLN A 116 -28.10 8.44 -7.51
C GLN A 116 -28.74 9.80 -7.82
N ARG A 117 -28.07 10.93 -7.54
CA ARG A 117 -28.55 12.26 -7.91
C ARG A 117 -28.56 12.44 -9.43
N ALA A 118 -29.73 12.30 -10.04
CA ALA A 118 -30.04 12.81 -11.37
C ALA A 118 -30.73 14.19 -11.23
N PRO A 119 -30.49 15.15 -12.13
CA PRO A 119 -31.20 16.43 -12.11
C PRO A 119 -32.73 16.21 -12.17
N GLY A 120 -33.47 16.67 -11.16
CA GLY A 120 -34.95 16.62 -11.14
C GLY A 120 -35.60 15.54 -10.25
N ARG A 121 -34.86 14.79 -9.44
CA ARG A 121 -35.41 13.93 -8.36
C ARG A 121 -34.73 14.22 -7.03
N ASP A 122 -35.16 15.26 -6.34
CA ASP A 122 -34.73 15.52 -4.98
C ASP A 122 -35.57 14.70 -3.99
N ILE A 123 -34.97 13.64 -3.44
CA ILE A 123 -35.55 12.90 -2.31
C ILE A 123 -35.12 13.61 -1.03
N THR A 124 -36.07 14.03 -0.21
CA THR A 124 -35.84 14.69 1.08
C THR A 124 -35.23 13.73 2.10
N ILE A 125 -34.10 14.15 2.68
CA ILE A 125 -33.46 13.44 3.79
C ILE A 125 -34.24 13.74 5.08
N PRO A 126 -34.66 12.73 5.87
CA PRO A 126 -35.45 12.95 7.08
C PRO A 126 -34.75 13.80 8.16
N GLU A 127 -35.51 14.60 8.89
CA GLU A 127 -35.03 15.64 9.83
C GLU A 127 -34.19 15.10 11.01
N TRP A 128 -34.42 13.85 11.44
CA TRP A 128 -33.64 13.17 12.48
C TRP A 128 -32.19 12.86 12.07
N TYR A 129 -31.83 13.05 10.79
CA TYR A 129 -30.48 12.90 10.25
C TYR A 129 -29.58 14.12 10.49
N ALA A 130 -30.14 15.35 10.47
CA ALA A 130 -29.36 16.60 10.60
C ALA A 130 -28.82 16.82 12.03
N THR A 131 -29.41 16.17 13.02
CA THR A 131 -29.09 16.38 14.44
C THR A 131 -27.85 15.58 14.90
N ALA A 132 -27.44 14.55 14.16
CA ALA A 132 -26.36 13.63 14.54
C ALA A 132 -24.94 14.12 14.16
N GLU A 133 -24.79 15.09 13.26
CA GLU A 133 -23.48 15.68 12.90
C GLU A 133 -22.90 16.58 14.00
N ASN A 134 -23.76 17.17 14.84
CA ASN A 134 -23.35 18.14 15.85
C ASN A 134 -22.60 17.56 17.06
N GLN A 135 -22.51 16.23 17.22
CA GLN A 135 -21.74 15.60 18.31
C GLN A 135 -20.37 15.04 17.87
N LEU A 136 -20.04 15.11 16.58
CA LEU A 136 -18.78 14.57 16.02
C LEU A 136 -17.66 15.62 15.87
N GLY A 137 -17.89 16.85 16.32
CA GLY A 137 -16.90 17.95 16.35
C GLY A 137 -15.99 17.99 17.60
N ARG A 138 -16.09 17.00 18.51
CA ARG A 138 -15.26 16.92 19.73
C ARG A 138 -14.46 15.64 19.78
N THR A 139 -13.50 15.48 18.88
CA THR A 139 -12.30 14.67 19.10
C THR A 139 -11.15 15.34 18.38
N THR A 140 -10.71 16.45 18.97
CA THR A 140 -9.41 17.07 18.72
C THR A 140 -8.32 16.08 19.12
N PRO A 141 -7.28 15.84 18.30
CA PRO A 141 -6.04 15.28 18.80
C PRO A 141 -5.31 16.40 19.55
N GLY A 142 -5.37 16.37 20.87
CA GLY A 142 -4.66 17.34 21.72
C GLY A 142 -5.48 17.78 22.92
N SER A 143 -5.22 17.16 24.06
CA SER A 143 -5.27 17.83 25.36
C SER A 143 -3.94 17.57 26.03
N PRO A 144 -3.29 18.56 26.66
CA PRO A 144 -1.97 18.38 27.25
C PRO A 144 -2.12 17.47 28.47
N VAL A 145 -1.43 16.33 28.45
CA VAL A 145 -1.20 15.58 29.68
C VAL A 145 -0.05 16.30 30.39
N ASP A 146 -0.35 16.68 31.62
CA ASP A 146 0.50 17.26 32.65
C ASP A 146 2.00 16.92 32.52
N ASP A 147 2.81 17.97 32.47
CA ASP A 147 4.27 17.93 32.50
C ASP A 147 4.73 17.35 33.84
N GLY A 148 5.18 16.09 33.84
CA GLY A 148 5.66 15.48 35.08
C GLY A 148 6.29 14.09 34.98
N ARG A 149 6.54 13.55 33.78
CA ARG A 149 7.31 12.30 33.64
C ARG A 149 8.47 12.47 32.67
N SER A 150 9.63 12.64 33.30
CA SER A 150 10.98 12.53 32.77
C SER A 150 11.13 11.45 31.68
N ALA A 151 11.75 11.83 30.56
CA ALA A 151 12.51 11.03 29.59
C ALA A 151 11.94 9.64 29.17
N PHE A 152 11.56 9.54 27.90
CA PHE A 152 11.23 8.31 27.16
C PHE A 152 12.25 7.17 27.38
N SER A 153 11.96 6.24 28.28
CA SER A 153 12.39 4.84 28.17
C SER A 153 11.22 4.03 27.60
N LEU A 154 11.24 3.78 26.30
CA LEU A 154 10.23 2.96 25.62
C LEU A 154 10.63 1.48 25.77
N ASP A 155 9.94 0.77 26.66
CA ASP A 155 10.19 -0.64 26.96
C ASP A 155 9.88 -1.56 25.77
N ILE A 156 10.92 -1.90 25.00
CA ILE A 156 10.98 -3.07 24.09
C ILE A 156 11.28 -4.31 24.95
N GLU A 157 10.70 -4.41 26.15
CA GLU A 157 11.09 -5.41 27.14
C GLU A 157 10.79 -6.85 26.70
N ASN A 158 9.92 -7.03 25.71
CA ASN A 158 9.44 -8.34 25.27
C ASN A 158 10.37 -9.07 24.27
N PHE A 159 11.30 -8.39 23.61
CA PHE A 159 12.16 -9.00 22.57
C PHE A 159 13.64 -8.69 22.78
N ASP A 160 14.48 -9.68 22.53
CA ASP A 160 15.91 -9.50 22.29
C ASP A 160 16.15 -9.22 20.81
N ILE A 161 16.85 -8.13 20.52
CA ILE A 161 17.33 -7.79 19.17
C ILE A 161 18.70 -8.43 18.99
N LEU A 162 18.74 -9.52 18.24
CA LEU A 162 19.94 -10.31 17.94
C LEU A 162 20.76 -9.72 16.77
N HIS A 163 20.11 -8.95 15.90
CA HIS A 163 20.74 -8.25 14.77
C HIS A 163 19.89 -7.04 14.36
N GLY A 164 20.56 -6.00 13.84
CA GLY A 164 19.93 -4.79 13.32
C GLY A 164 19.67 -3.73 14.40
N ASP A 165 19.12 -2.60 13.97
CA ASP A 165 18.78 -1.45 14.82
C ASP A 165 17.39 -0.94 14.42
N ILE A 166 16.56 -0.59 15.40
CA ILE A 166 15.24 0.02 15.20
C ILE A 166 15.33 1.46 14.62
N GLN A 167 16.52 2.06 14.60
CA GLN A 167 16.84 3.39 14.08
C GLN A 167 15.99 4.53 14.68
N GLY A 168 15.51 4.36 15.91
CA GLY A 168 14.61 5.31 16.58
C GLY A 168 13.25 5.48 15.89
N LEU A 169 12.85 4.56 15.01
CA LEU A 169 11.62 4.66 14.23
C LEU A 169 10.39 4.25 15.08
N PRO A 170 9.45 5.18 15.39
CA PRO A 170 8.35 4.92 16.31
C PRO A 170 7.33 3.90 15.77
N ASP A 171 7.17 3.81 14.44
CA ASP A 171 6.31 2.82 13.80
C ASP A 171 6.88 1.39 13.90
N THR A 172 8.21 1.25 13.91
CA THR A 172 8.89 -0.03 14.15
C THR A 172 8.72 -0.47 15.60
N VAL A 173 8.84 0.44 16.55
CA VAL A 173 8.55 0.16 17.97
C VAL A 173 7.09 -0.27 18.14
N ALA A 174 6.14 0.46 17.56
CA ALA A 174 4.72 0.12 17.59
C ALA A 174 4.43 -1.24 16.93
N PHE A 175 5.11 -1.58 15.84
CA PHE A 175 4.99 -2.90 15.20
C PHE A 175 5.46 -4.02 16.14
N LEU A 176 6.62 -3.86 16.78
CA LEU A 176 7.14 -4.85 17.73
C LEU A 176 6.23 -5.01 18.97
N GLN A 177 5.67 -3.92 19.48
CA GLN A 177 4.67 -3.97 20.57
C GLN A 177 3.44 -4.76 20.14
N ASN A 178 2.85 -4.43 18.99
CA ASN A 178 1.71 -5.18 18.44
C ASN A 178 2.03 -6.65 18.18
N LEU A 179 3.26 -6.97 17.77
CA LEU A 179 3.73 -8.35 17.59
C LEU A 179 3.78 -9.10 18.93
N SER A 180 4.19 -8.45 20.02
CA SER A 180 4.21 -9.07 21.36
C SER A 180 2.82 -9.35 21.94
N GLU A 181 1.82 -8.55 21.56
CA GLU A 181 0.43 -8.67 22.01
C GLU A 181 -0.38 -9.76 21.28
N LEU A 182 0.21 -10.46 20.30
CA LEU A 182 -0.55 -11.43 19.48
C LEU A 182 -1.08 -12.64 20.25
N GLN A 183 -0.59 -12.89 21.46
CA GLN A 183 -1.10 -13.95 22.32
C GLN A 183 -2.26 -13.53 23.24
N ASP A 184 -2.57 -12.23 23.35
CA ASP A 184 -3.66 -11.78 24.22
C ASP A 184 -5.05 -11.99 23.61
N LYS A 185 -5.96 -12.54 24.44
CA LYS A 185 -7.22 -13.21 24.05
C LYS A 185 -8.35 -12.31 23.53
N HIS A 186 -8.08 -11.18 22.87
CA HIS A 186 -9.13 -10.26 22.41
C HIS A 186 -9.39 -10.26 20.88
N THR A 187 -10.46 -10.99 20.51
CA THR A 187 -11.52 -10.74 19.50
C THR A 187 -11.24 -10.20 18.07
N ARG A 188 -10.04 -10.36 17.47
CA ARG A 188 -9.86 -10.14 16.00
C ARG A 188 -9.29 -11.36 15.27
N ARG A 189 -9.84 -11.71 14.09
CA ARG A 189 -9.49 -12.93 13.32
C ARG A 189 -8.03 -12.95 12.88
N GLU A 190 -7.52 -11.80 12.43
CA GLU A 190 -6.11 -11.62 12.07
C GLU A 190 -5.20 -11.93 13.26
N ARG A 191 -5.51 -11.41 14.47
CA ARG A 191 -4.76 -11.72 15.69
C ARG A 191 -4.86 -13.20 16.07
N LYS A 192 -6.03 -13.84 15.91
CA LYS A 192 -6.20 -15.29 16.14
C LYS A 192 -5.39 -16.15 15.17
N ALA A 193 -5.32 -15.76 13.90
CA ALA A 193 -4.49 -16.44 12.91
C ALA A 193 -2.99 -16.23 13.19
N ALA A 194 -2.61 -15.00 13.58
CA ALA A 194 -1.23 -14.64 13.89
C ALA A 194 -0.72 -15.23 15.22
N ALA A 195 -1.59 -15.47 16.21
CA ALA A 195 -1.23 -16.01 17.52
C ALA A 195 -0.48 -17.36 17.44
N ASN A 196 -0.81 -18.17 16.44
CA ASN A 196 -0.22 -19.50 16.22
C ASN A 196 0.80 -19.52 15.07
N LEU A 197 1.09 -18.37 14.46
CA LEU A 197 1.91 -18.26 13.25
C LEU A 197 3.40 -18.45 13.54
N PHE A 198 3.87 -17.98 14.69
CA PHE A 198 5.28 -18.00 15.08
C PHE A 198 5.54 -18.94 16.26
N ASN A 199 6.68 -19.61 16.23
CA ASN A 199 7.34 -20.15 17.41
C ASN A 199 8.14 -19.02 18.09
N TRP A 200 7.66 -18.55 19.23
CA TRP A 200 8.18 -17.37 19.90
C TRP A 200 9.57 -17.54 20.54
N GLU A 201 9.98 -18.78 20.78
CA GLU A 201 11.31 -19.13 21.30
C GLU A 201 12.39 -19.10 20.21
N GLU A 202 11.96 -19.16 18.95
CA GLU A 202 12.84 -19.17 17.78
C GLU A 202 12.96 -17.78 17.17
N GLU A 203 13.92 -17.66 16.26
CA GLU A 203 14.27 -16.39 15.63
C GLU A 203 13.18 -15.94 14.65
N ILE A 204 12.90 -14.63 14.64
CA ILE A 204 11.98 -13.98 13.72
C ILE A 204 12.73 -12.85 13.02
N PHE A 205 12.61 -12.76 11.70
CA PHE A 205 13.18 -11.70 10.90
C PHE A 205 12.13 -10.61 10.70
N VAL A 206 12.46 -9.36 11.00
CA VAL A 206 11.58 -8.21 10.78
C VAL A 206 12.22 -7.27 9.78
N THR A 207 11.48 -6.93 8.73
CA THR A 207 11.90 -5.95 7.71
C THR A 207 10.87 -4.85 7.58
N ARG A 208 11.29 -3.76 6.94
CA ARG A 208 10.48 -2.57 6.74
C ARG A 208 10.77 -1.97 5.39
N ALA A 209 9.75 -1.48 4.69
CA ALA A 209 9.92 -0.71 3.47
C ALA A 209 8.87 0.42 3.37
N PRO A 210 9.26 1.68 3.15
CA PRO A 210 8.32 2.80 3.04
C PRO A 210 7.52 2.79 1.74
N GLY A 211 6.41 3.52 1.71
CA GLY A 211 5.83 3.99 0.45
C GLY A 211 6.68 5.11 -0.16
N ARG A 212 6.15 5.81 -1.17
CA ARG A 212 6.85 6.95 -1.78
C ARG A 212 5.90 8.04 -2.27
N LEU A 213 6.39 9.27 -2.21
CA LEU A 213 5.81 10.43 -2.87
C LEU A 213 6.62 10.71 -4.13
N ASP A 214 5.95 10.69 -5.27
CA ASP A 214 6.55 11.12 -6.54
C ASP A 214 6.59 12.65 -6.58
N VAL A 215 7.79 13.20 -6.39
CA VAL A 215 8.01 14.65 -6.39
C VAL A 215 8.03 15.18 -7.82
N ILE A 216 8.69 14.49 -8.74
CA ILE A 216 8.66 14.76 -10.19
C ILE A 216 9.22 13.56 -10.98
N GLY A 217 8.80 13.41 -12.24
CA GLY A 217 9.18 12.30 -13.12
C GLY A 217 8.01 11.39 -13.45
N GLY A 218 7.10 11.20 -12.50
CA GLY A 218 5.75 10.73 -12.77
C GLY A 218 5.63 9.45 -13.58
N ILE A 219 4.78 9.47 -14.61
CA ILE A 219 4.50 8.34 -15.50
C ILE A 219 5.56 8.15 -16.60
N ALA A 220 6.73 8.79 -16.48
CA ALA A 220 7.83 8.66 -17.44
C ALA A 220 8.83 7.55 -17.06
N ASP A 221 8.41 6.64 -16.18
CA ASP A 221 9.21 5.55 -15.63
C ASP A 221 9.51 4.43 -16.65
N TYR A 222 8.64 4.19 -17.62
CA TYR A 222 8.91 3.23 -18.72
C TYR A 222 9.69 3.83 -19.88
N SER A 223 9.93 5.15 -19.89
CA SER A 223 10.47 5.89 -21.04
C SER A 223 11.88 6.44 -20.79
N GLY A 224 12.62 5.82 -19.86
CA GLY A 224 14.02 6.11 -19.57
C GLY A 224 14.29 7.39 -18.78
N SER A 225 13.25 8.10 -18.34
CA SER A 225 13.43 9.42 -17.75
C SER A 225 14.16 9.39 -16.40
N LEU A 226 14.88 10.48 -16.11
CA LEU A 226 15.30 10.79 -14.75
C LEU A 226 14.04 11.08 -13.90
N VAL A 227 13.99 10.56 -12.68
CA VAL A 227 12.91 10.83 -11.72
C VAL A 227 13.48 11.19 -10.35
N LEU A 228 12.70 11.90 -9.53
CA LEU A 228 13.05 12.26 -8.15
C LEU A 228 11.97 11.81 -7.19
N GLN A 229 12.26 10.79 -6.40
CA GLN A 229 11.30 10.13 -5.53
C GLN A 229 11.64 10.31 -4.06
N MET A 230 10.64 10.64 -3.24
CA MET A 230 10.83 10.78 -1.79
C MET A 230 10.18 9.59 -1.06
N PRO A 231 10.92 8.78 -0.29
CA PRO A 231 10.31 7.77 0.58
C PRO A 231 9.48 8.47 1.66
N ILE A 232 8.20 8.11 1.81
CA ILE A 232 7.33 8.68 2.85
C ILE A 232 7.58 8.02 4.21
N LYS A 233 7.06 8.63 5.27
CA LYS A 233 7.17 8.09 6.64
C LYS A 233 6.48 6.74 6.79
N GLU A 234 5.30 6.59 6.18
CA GLU A 234 4.48 5.39 6.26
C GLU A 234 5.19 4.21 5.59
N ALA A 235 5.16 3.05 6.24
CA ALA A 235 5.84 1.85 5.78
C ALA A 235 5.04 0.57 6.00
N CYS A 236 5.45 -0.46 5.28
CA CYS A 236 5.07 -1.84 5.49
C CYS A 236 6.15 -2.53 6.32
N HIS A 237 5.72 -3.26 7.34
CA HIS A 237 6.54 -4.16 8.14
C HIS A 237 6.16 -5.61 7.84
N VAL A 238 7.18 -6.46 7.74
CA VAL A 238 7.01 -7.90 7.55
C VAL A 238 7.81 -8.63 8.62
N ALA A 239 7.14 -9.46 9.41
CA ALA A 239 7.79 -10.45 10.28
C ALA A 239 7.74 -11.83 9.61
N LEU A 240 8.87 -12.52 9.54
CA LEU A 240 9.02 -13.81 8.88
C LEU A 240 9.77 -14.81 9.77
N GLN A 241 9.30 -16.05 9.79
CA GLN A 241 10.00 -17.17 10.42
C GLN A 241 10.03 -18.39 9.50
N ARG A 242 11.19 -19.02 9.41
CA ARG A 242 11.39 -20.31 8.75
C ARG A 242 11.20 -21.43 9.75
N ASN A 243 10.53 -22.49 9.33
CA ASN A 243 10.33 -23.68 10.16
C ASN A 243 10.50 -24.92 9.30
N HIS A 244 11.25 -25.91 9.80
CA HIS A 244 11.31 -27.22 9.16
C HIS A 244 9.88 -27.77 8.98
N PRO A 245 9.52 -28.38 7.83
CA PRO A 245 8.13 -28.79 7.54
C PRO A 245 7.48 -29.64 8.64
N SER A 246 8.25 -30.54 9.27
CA SER A 246 7.75 -31.39 10.37
C SER A 246 7.48 -30.66 11.69
N LYS A 247 8.04 -29.47 11.91
CA LYS A 247 7.86 -28.65 13.12
C LYS A 247 6.91 -27.47 12.89
N HIS A 248 6.48 -27.27 11.65
CA HIS A 248 5.67 -26.13 11.27
C HIS A 248 4.21 -26.30 11.72
N ARG A 249 3.65 -25.25 12.33
CA ARG A 249 2.28 -25.27 12.85
C ARG A 249 1.29 -24.93 11.74
N LEU A 250 0.74 -25.96 11.10
CA LEU A 250 -0.25 -25.79 10.03
C LEU A 250 -1.59 -25.29 10.55
N TRP A 251 -2.28 -24.49 9.74
CA TRP A 251 -3.70 -24.24 9.94
C TRP A 251 -4.51 -25.49 9.57
N LYS A 252 -5.65 -25.69 10.23
CA LYS A 252 -6.48 -26.91 10.07
C LYS A 252 -6.80 -27.27 8.62
N HIS A 253 -7.07 -26.27 7.77
CA HIS A 253 -7.37 -26.51 6.36
C HIS A 253 -6.11 -26.85 5.55
N ALA A 254 -4.94 -26.29 5.89
CA ALA A 254 -3.67 -26.67 5.27
C ALA A 254 -3.26 -28.09 5.67
N GLU A 255 -3.44 -28.45 6.94
CA GLU A 255 -3.25 -29.81 7.45
C GLU A 255 -4.13 -30.83 6.72
N ALA A 256 -5.41 -30.50 6.52
CA ALA A 256 -6.33 -31.35 5.76
C ALA A 256 -5.87 -31.57 4.30
N ARG A 257 -5.40 -30.52 3.61
CA ARG A 257 -4.85 -30.65 2.24
C ARG A 257 -3.65 -31.59 2.18
N GLN A 258 -2.77 -31.56 3.18
CA GLN A 258 -1.60 -32.45 3.22
C GLN A 258 -2.01 -33.91 3.46
N ASN A 259 -2.95 -34.13 4.40
CA ASN A 259 -3.45 -35.46 4.71
C ASN A 259 -4.14 -36.13 3.51
N ASP A 260 -4.93 -35.37 2.73
CA ASP A 260 -5.60 -35.87 1.52
C ASP A 260 -4.60 -36.27 0.41
N LYS A 261 -3.43 -35.63 0.35
CA LYS A 261 -2.37 -35.95 -0.63
C LYS A 261 -1.54 -37.19 -0.26
N GLY A 262 -1.66 -37.72 0.97
CA GLY A 262 -0.94 -38.91 1.44
C GLY A 262 0.59 -38.77 1.43
N ARG A 263 1.12 -37.54 1.52
CA ARG A 263 2.55 -37.22 1.40
C ARG A 263 3.18 -36.94 2.77
N ASN A 264 4.49 -37.12 2.86
CA ASN A 264 5.32 -36.60 3.96
C ASN A 264 5.09 -35.08 4.14
N PRO A 265 5.35 -34.51 5.34
CA PRO A 265 5.19 -33.07 5.57
C PRO A 265 5.90 -32.24 4.50
N THR A 266 5.14 -31.47 3.73
CA THR A 266 5.68 -30.59 2.69
C THR A 266 5.84 -29.16 3.20
N ALA A 267 6.77 -28.41 2.62
CA ALA A 267 6.96 -27.01 2.95
C ALA A 267 5.73 -26.19 2.53
N VAL A 268 5.26 -25.33 3.45
CA VAL A 268 4.04 -24.51 3.28
C VAL A 268 4.38 -23.05 3.52
N LEU A 269 3.77 -22.18 2.71
CA LEU A 269 3.73 -20.74 2.94
C LEU A 269 2.44 -20.40 3.68
N GLN A 270 2.53 -19.68 4.79
CA GLN A 270 1.38 -19.10 5.52
C GLN A 270 1.59 -17.61 5.72
N ILE A 271 0.64 -16.80 5.24
CA ILE A 271 0.70 -15.34 5.30
C ILE A 271 -0.52 -14.83 6.06
N VAL A 272 -0.31 -14.01 7.07
CA VAL A 272 -1.34 -13.19 7.72
C VAL A 272 -1.11 -11.75 7.32
N SER A 273 -2.16 -11.07 6.84
CA SER A 273 -2.10 -9.63 6.60
C SER A 273 -3.00 -8.89 7.57
N PHE A 274 -2.43 -7.92 8.28
CA PHE A 274 -3.18 -7.00 9.12
C PHE A 274 -3.86 -5.90 8.31
N GLY A 275 -5.03 -5.47 8.79
CA GLY A 275 -5.81 -4.38 8.18
C GLY A 275 -6.70 -4.80 7.02
N SER A 276 -6.91 -6.11 6.80
CA SER A 276 -7.73 -6.66 5.70
C SER A 276 -9.21 -6.26 5.77
N GLU A 277 -9.70 -5.92 6.96
CA GLU A 277 -11.08 -5.44 7.21
C GLU A 277 -11.40 -4.08 6.55
N LEU A 278 -10.36 -3.35 6.11
CA LEU A 278 -10.49 -2.08 5.41
C LEU A 278 -10.57 -2.23 3.88
N SER A 279 -10.17 -3.38 3.30
CA SER A 279 -9.96 -3.52 1.85
C SER A 279 -10.60 -4.73 1.16
N ASN A 280 -11.67 -5.32 1.73
CA ASN A 280 -12.39 -6.48 1.16
C ASN A 280 -11.51 -7.72 0.85
N ARG A 281 -10.25 -7.74 1.30
CA ARG A 281 -9.30 -8.83 1.06
C ARG A 281 -9.32 -9.88 2.16
N GLY A 282 -8.81 -11.07 1.88
CA GLY A 282 -8.62 -12.14 2.86
C GLY A 282 -7.57 -11.76 3.91
N PRO A 283 -7.79 -12.01 5.22
CA PRO A 283 -6.79 -11.77 6.26
C PRO A 283 -5.62 -12.76 6.20
N THR A 284 -5.81 -13.89 5.51
CA THR A 284 -4.88 -15.02 5.51
C THR A 284 -4.76 -15.61 4.12
N PHE A 285 -3.57 -16.09 3.77
CA PHE A 285 -3.30 -16.86 2.56
C PHE A 285 -2.35 -18.01 2.90
N ASP A 286 -2.53 -19.17 2.27
CA ASP A 286 -1.59 -20.28 2.39
C ASP A 286 -1.58 -21.17 1.14
N MET A 287 -0.40 -21.72 0.85
CA MET A 287 -0.16 -22.62 -0.27
C MET A 287 1.00 -23.57 0.03
N ASP A 288 1.02 -24.72 -0.63
CA ASP A 288 2.17 -25.62 -0.58
C ASP A 288 3.26 -25.05 -1.49
N LEU A 289 4.51 -24.96 -1.03
CA LEU A 289 5.59 -24.41 -1.86
C LEU A 289 5.85 -25.25 -3.12
N SER A 290 5.52 -26.54 -3.08
CA SER A 290 5.55 -27.41 -4.26
C SER A 290 4.57 -27.00 -5.36
N ASP A 291 3.54 -26.19 -5.05
CA ASP A 291 2.61 -25.69 -6.08
C ASP A 291 3.29 -24.66 -7.00
N PHE A 292 4.46 -24.13 -6.62
CA PHE A 292 5.33 -23.34 -7.49
C PHE A 292 6.26 -24.18 -8.36
N MET A 293 6.17 -25.50 -8.32
CA MET A 293 7.02 -26.41 -9.10
C MET A 293 6.20 -27.20 -10.12
N ASP A 294 6.71 -27.27 -11.35
CA ASP A 294 6.34 -28.29 -12.34
C ASP A 294 7.55 -29.21 -12.50
N GLU A 295 7.43 -30.43 -11.96
CA GLU A 295 8.54 -31.39 -11.79
C GLU A 295 9.68 -30.75 -10.98
N ASP A 296 10.87 -30.58 -11.57
CA ASP A 296 12.06 -30.00 -10.92
C ASP A 296 12.29 -28.53 -11.27
N LYS A 297 11.32 -27.86 -11.91
CA LYS A 297 11.46 -26.47 -12.36
C LYS A 297 10.35 -25.57 -11.80
N PRO A 298 10.65 -24.29 -11.50
CA PRO A 298 9.61 -23.33 -11.15
C PRO A 298 8.57 -23.19 -12.26
N ILE A 299 7.31 -23.03 -11.88
CA ILE A 299 6.23 -22.74 -12.84
C ILE A 299 6.47 -21.42 -13.56
N SER A 300 5.90 -21.24 -14.75
CA SER A 300 5.98 -19.96 -15.46
C SER A 300 5.24 -18.85 -14.72
N TYR A 301 5.69 -17.60 -14.87
CA TYR A 301 4.98 -16.44 -14.33
C TYR A 301 3.54 -16.33 -14.84
N GLU A 302 3.27 -16.74 -16.09
CA GLU A 302 1.92 -16.76 -16.64
C GLU A 302 1.00 -17.73 -15.88
N LYS A 303 1.50 -18.91 -15.50
CA LYS A 303 0.75 -19.89 -14.70
C LYS A 303 0.48 -19.34 -13.30
N ALA A 304 1.46 -18.69 -12.68
CA ALA A 304 1.29 -18.01 -11.39
C ALA A 304 0.27 -16.86 -11.46
N LYS A 305 0.34 -16.01 -12.49
CA LYS A 305 -0.65 -14.94 -12.73
C LYS A 305 -2.06 -15.49 -12.85
N LYS A 306 -2.24 -16.58 -13.62
CA LYS A 306 -3.54 -17.26 -13.74
C LYS A 306 -4.01 -17.83 -12.40
N TYR A 307 -3.12 -18.41 -11.60
CA TYR A 307 -3.44 -18.94 -10.28
C TYR A 307 -3.97 -17.84 -9.34
N PHE A 308 -3.20 -16.76 -9.15
CA PHE A 308 -3.60 -15.67 -8.24
C PHE A 308 -4.81 -14.88 -8.73
N ALA A 309 -5.13 -14.92 -10.03
CA ALA A 309 -6.31 -14.27 -10.58
C ALA A 309 -7.65 -14.99 -10.25
N GLN A 310 -7.61 -16.25 -9.80
CA GLN A 310 -8.81 -17.08 -9.58
C GLN A 310 -9.69 -16.61 -8.42
N ASP A 311 -9.08 -16.12 -7.34
CA ASP A 311 -9.77 -15.63 -6.15
C ASP A 311 -9.46 -14.14 -5.93
N PRO A 312 -10.40 -13.22 -6.30
CA PRO A 312 -10.23 -11.79 -6.09
C PRO A 312 -9.85 -11.40 -4.66
N SER A 313 -10.35 -12.12 -3.66
CA SER A 313 -10.07 -11.85 -2.24
C SER A 313 -8.63 -12.20 -1.82
N GLN A 314 -7.94 -13.03 -2.62
CA GLN A 314 -6.56 -13.48 -2.38
C GLN A 314 -5.55 -12.91 -3.38
N LYS A 315 -5.99 -12.08 -4.35
CA LYS A 315 -5.08 -11.43 -5.32
C LYS A 315 -3.92 -10.69 -4.68
N TRP A 316 -4.12 -10.12 -3.48
CA TRP A 316 -3.07 -9.43 -2.73
C TRP A 316 -1.89 -10.35 -2.37
N ALA A 317 -2.12 -11.66 -2.25
CA ALA A 317 -1.06 -12.62 -1.94
C ALA A 317 -0.03 -12.73 -3.07
N ALA A 318 -0.38 -12.36 -4.31
CA ALA A 318 0.54 -12.36 -5.44
C ALA A 318 1.76 -11.45 -5.20
N TYR A 319 1.58 -10.30 -4.54
CA TYR A 319 2.67 -9.37 -4.20
C TYR A 319 3.68 -9.97 -3.20
N VAL A 320 3.25 -10.92 -2.38
CA VAL A 320 4.07 -11.53 -1.32
C VAL A 320 4.60 -12.89 -1.75
N ALA A 321 3.71 -13.82 -2.10
CA ALA A 321 4.06 -15.17 -2.54
C ALA A 321 4.78 -15.17 -3.89
N GLY A 322 4.51 -14.19 -4.77
CA GLY A 322 5.23 -14.04 -6.03
C GLY A 322 6.72 -13.76 -5.85
N ALA A 323 7.14 -13.15 -4.72
CA ALA A 323 8.55 -12.94 -4.42
C ALA A 323 9.32 -14.26 -4.30
N ILE A 324 8.70 -15.31 -3.74
CA ILE A 324 9.28 -16.65 -3.65
C ILE A 324 9.52 -17.20 -5.06
N LEU A 325 8.50 -17.18 -5.91
CA LEU A 325 8.62 -17.69 -7.29
C LEU A 325 9.68 -16.93 -8.10
N VAL A 326 9.76 -15.60 -7.95
CA VAL A 326 10.80 -14.81 -8.60
C VAL A 326 12.19 -15.20 -8.10
N LEU A 327 12.39 -15.39 -6.79
CA LEU A 327 13.67 -15.83 -6.24
C LEU A 327 14.05 -17.24 -6.73
N MET A 328 13.10 -18.15 -6.84
CA MET A 328 13.32 -19.49 -7.41
C MET A 328 13.74 -19.41 -8.88
N THR A 329 13.07 -18.55 -9.67
CA THR A 329 13.25 -18.47 -11.12
C THR A 329 14.50 -17.70 -11.51
N GLU A 330 14.76 -16.57 -10.87
CA GLU A 330 15.83 -15.63 -11.24
C GLU A 330 17.15 -15.94 -10.53
N LEU A 331 17.09 -16.45 -9.30
CA LEU A 331 18.27 -16.72 -8.46
C LEU A 331 18.46 -18.20 -8.14
N GLY A 332 17.58 -19.10 -8.60
CA GLY A 332 17.69 -20.55 -8.37
C GLY A 332 17.48 -20.99 -6.92
N VAL A 333 16.88 -20.14 -6.07
CA VAL A 333 16.71 -20.40 -4.64
C VAL A 333 15.78 -21.59 -4.42
N GLN A 334 16.19 -22.53 -3.57
CA GLN A 334 15.37 -23.67 -3.15
C GLN A 334 14.77 -23.40 -1.77
N PHE A 335 13.46 -23.61 -1.64
CA PHE A 335 12.73 -23.38 -0.40
C PHE A 335 12.26 -24.72 0.19
N GLU A 336 13.10 -25.30 1.06
CA GLU A 336 12.85 -26.58 1.74
C GLU A 336 12.10 -26.42 3.07
N ASP A 337 12.22 -25.24 3.69
CA ASP A 337 11.52 -24.89 4.93
C ASP A 337 10.16 -24.26 4.64
N SER A 338 9.21 -24.49 5.55
CA SER A 338 7.96 -23.73 5.60
C SER A 338 8.22 -22.29 6.04
N ILE A 339 7.38 -21.37 5.57
CA ILE A 339 7.52 -19.93 5.78
C ILE A 339 6.24 -19.38 6.42
N SER A 340 6.39 -18.78 7.60
CA SER A 340 5.35 -18.02 8.29
C SER A 340 5.61 -16.52 8.10
N MET A 341 4.64 -15.76 7.58
CA MET A 341 4.77 -14.32 7.35
C MET A 341 3.60 -13.53 7.94
N LEU A 342 3.92 -12.46 8.66
CA LEU A 342 2.97 -11.45 9.07
C LEU A 342 3.27 -10.14 8.35
N VAL A 343 2.30 -9.61 7.62
CA VAL A 343 2.39 -8.36 6.88
C VAL A 343 1.51 -7.30 7.55
N SER A 344 2.08 -6.15 7.89
CA SER A 344 1.34 -5.01 8.45
C SER A 344 1.80 -3.73 7.77
N SER A 345 0.89 -2.99 7.14
CA SER A 345 1.24 -1.77 6.43
C SER A 345 0.43 -0.58 6.91
N ALA A 346 1.14 0.50 7.23
CA ALA A 346 0.57 1.82 7.43
C ALA A 346 0.48 2.63 6.13
N VAL A 347 1.09 2.14 5.03
CA VAL A 347 0.99 2.79 3.72
C VAL A 347 -0.42 2.64 3.19
N PRO A 348 -1.16 3.74 2.96
CA PRO A 348 -2.53 3.63 2.51
C PRO A 348 -2.67 2.97 1.13
N GLU A 349 -3.62 2.05 1.02
CA GLU A 349 -3.93 1.33 -0.22
C GLU A 349 -4.64 2.26 -1.23
N GLY A 350 -4.19 2.23 -2.49
CA GLY A 350 -4.88 2.87 -3.62
C GLY A 350 -4.81 4.40 -3.67
N LYS A 351 -3.92 5.03 -2.90
CA LYS A 351 -3.73 6.50 -2.85
C LYS A 351 -2.60 7.02 -3.74
N GLY A 352 -2.00 6.16 -4.55
CA GLY A 352 -0.88 6.54 -5.42
C GLY A 352 0.45 6.76 -4.71
N VAL A 353 0.65 6.17 -3.53
CA VAL A 353 1.87 6.28 -2.72
C VAL A 353 2.66 4.96 -2.60
N SER A 354 2.47 4.05 -3.57
CA SER A 354 3.23 2.78 -3.70
C SER A 354 3.07 1.80 -2.56
N SER A 355 1.84 1.57 -2.11
CA SER A 355 1.54 0.50 -1.15
C SER A 355 1.89 -0.89 -1.67
N SER A 356 1.77 -1.17 -2.99
CA SER A 356 2.19 -2.44 -3.59
C SER A 356 3.69 -2.65 -3.46
N ALA A 357 4.50 -1.72 -3.97
CA ALA A 357 5.96 -1.81 -3.90
C ALA A 357 6.49 -1.86 -2.46
N SER A 358 5.88 -1.13 -1.52
CA SER A 358 6.23 -1.23 -0.09
C SER A 358 6.01 -2.64 0.46
N VAL A 359 4.90 -3.30 0.10
CA VAL A 359 4.63 -4.69 0.52
C VAL A 359 5.57 -5.68 -0.16
N GLU A 360 5.82 -5.53 -1.47
CA GLU A 360 6.73 -6.40 -2.22
C GLU A 360 8.18 -6.31 -1.70
N VAL A 361 8.69 -5.10 -1.51
CA VAL A 361 10.07 -4.86 -1.06
C VAL A 361 10.28 -5.37 0.36
N ALA A 362 9.36 -5.08 1.30
CA ALA A 362 9.46 -5.61 2.65
C ALA A 362 9.39 -7.15 2.66
N SER A 363 8.46 -7.73 1.90
CA SER A 363 8.29 -9.19 1.84
C SER A 363 9.50 -9.89 1.24
N MET A 364 9.97 -9.42 0.07
CA MET A 364 11.14 -9.97 -0.60
C MET A 364 12.39 -9.83 0.27
N TYR A 365 12.54 -8.71 0.98
CA TYR A 365 13.69 -8.54 1.85
C TYR A 365 13.63 -9.45 3.07
N ALA A 366 12.46 -9.66 3.66
CA ALA A 366 12.28 -10.63 4.75
C ALA A 366 12.67 -12.04 4.31
N ILE A 367 12.22 -12.45 3.12
CA ILE A 367 12.54 -13.77 2.55
C ILE A 367 14.06 -13.88 2.31
N ALA A 368 14.66 -12.88 1.65
CA ALA A 368 16.09 -12.86 1.38
C ALA A 368 16.92 -12.94 2.69
N ALA A 369 16.60 -12.11 3.67
CA ALA A 369 17.30 -12.07 4.96
C ALA A 369 17.17 -13.41 5.72
N ALA A 370 15.97 -13.97 5.78
CA ALA A 370 15.73 -15.24 6.46
C ALA A 370 16.46 -16.42 5.81
N HIS A 371 16.70 -16.37 4.49
CA HIS A 371 17.44 -17.39 3.73
C HIS A 371 18.93 -17.06 3.54
N GLY A 372 19.44 -15.99 4.17
CA GLY A 372 20.86 -15.61 4.07
C GLY A 372 21.28 -15.13 2.68
N LEU A 373 20.33 -14.68 1.86
CA LEU A 373 20.60 -14.17 0.52
C LEU A 373 21.10 -12.72 0.60
N ASN A 374 22.27 -12.47 0.02
CA ASN A 374 22.82 -11.12 -0.09
C ASN A 374 22.39 -10.47 -1.41
N ILE A 375 21.26 -9.76 -1.39
CA ILE A 375 20.70 -9.07 -2.57
C ILE A 375 20.87 -7.56 -2.35
N SER A 376 21.50 -6.87 -3.30
CA SER A 376 21.63 -5.41 -3.21
C SER A 376 20.25 -4.74 -3.30
N PRO A 377 20.01 -3.58 -2.64
CA PRO A 377 18.70 -2.92 -2.65
C PRO A 377 18.17 -2.63 -4.06
N ARG A 378 19.06 -2.25 -4.98
CA ARG A 378 18.73 -2.05 -6.40
C ARG A 378 18.25 -3.35 -7.07
N HIS A 379 18.96 -4.45 -6.87
CA HIS A 379 18.59 -5.73 -7.48
C HIS A 379 17.29 -6.25 -6.87
N LEU A 380 17.10 -6.07 -5.55
CA LEU A 380 15.86 -6.40 -4.87
C LEU A 380 14.67 -5.65 -5.47
N ALA A 381 14.81 -4.34 -5.72
CA ALA A 381 13.76 -3.55 -6.37
C ALA A 381 13.41 -4.07 -7.78
N ILE A 382 14.40 -4.47 -8.58
CA ILE A 382 14.19 -5.04 -9.92
C ILE A 382 13.44 -6.39 -9.85
N LEU A 383 13.79 -7.24 -8.88
CA LEU A 383 13.09 -8.50 -8.66
C LEU A 383 11.63 -8.26 -8.20
N CYS A 384 11.39 -7.29 -7.31
CA CYS A 384 10.03 -6.88 -6.95
C CYS A 384 9.24 -6.38 -8.17
N GLN A 385 9.85 -5.58 -9.04
CA GLN A 385 9.20 -5.12 -10.28
C GLN A 385 8.77 -6.30 -11.17
N LYS A 386 9.55 -7.39 -11.22
CA LYS A 386 9.16 -8.61 -11.93
C LYS A 386 7.93 -9.28 -11.32
N VAL A 387 7.77 -9.25 -9.99
CA VAL A 387 6.56 -9.73 -9.31
C VAL A 387 5.35 -8.94 -9.80
N GLU A 388 5.41 -7.61 -9.76
CA GLU A 388 4.30 -6.73 -10.13
C GLU A 388 3.93 -6.87 -11.62
N ASN A 389 4.94 -6.87 -12.50
CA ASN A 389 4.72 -6.97 -13.95
C ASN A 389 4.21 -8.34 -14.40
N HIS A 390 4.84 -9.44 -13.95
CA HIS A 390 4.60 -10.76 -14.53
C HIS A 390 3.62 -11.62 -13.74
N ILE A 391 3.57 -11.48 -12.42
CA ILE A 391 2.71 -12.31 -11.55
C ILE A 391 1.42 -11.57 -11.21
N VAL A 392 1.53 -10.32 -10.72
CA VAL A 392 0.35 -9.49 -10.44
C VAL A 392 -0.30 -9.02 -11.75
N GLY A 393 0.53 -8.65 -12.74
CA GLY A 393 0.10 -8.24 -14.07
C GLY A 393 -0.13 -6.73 -14.22
N ALA A 394 0.41 -5.91 -13.33
CA ALA A 394 0.34 -4.46 -13.44
C ALA A 394 1.58 -3.95 -14.22
N PRO A 395 1.42 -3.17 -15.31
CA PRO A 395 2.52 -2.85 -16.23
C PRO A 395 3.41 -1.70 -15.75
N CYS A 396 3.81 -1.70 -14.47
CA CYS A 396 4.52 -0.60 -13.82
C CYS A 396 6.01 -0.49 -14.25
N GLY A 397 6.57 0.72 -14.14
CA GLY A 397 8.02 0.90 -14.09
C GLY A 397 8.60 0.48 -12.74
N VAL A 398 9.90 0.73 -12.56
CA VAL A 398 10.70 0.27 -11.40
C VAL A 398 10.76 1.30 -10.26
N MET A 399 10.27 2.51 -10.54
CA MET A 399 10.45 3.70 -9.71
C MET A 399 9.99 3.50 -8.27
N ASP A 400 8.82 2.89 -8.10
CA ASP A 400 8.17 2.66 -6.82
C ASP A 400 8.99 1.71 -5.93
N GLN A 401 9.41 0.58 -6.49
CA GLN A 401 10.27 -0.40 -5.81
C GLN A 401 11.63 0.19 -5.49
N MET A 402 12.20 0.98 -6.39
CA MET A 402 13.52 1.57 -6.18
C MET A 402 13.51 2.61 -5.06
N ALA A 403 12.49 3.48 -5.01
CA ALA A 403 12.32 4.44 -3.92
C ALA A 403 12.14 3.75 -2.57
N SER A 404 11.31 2.70 -2.54
CA SER A 404 11.05 1.88 -1.36
C SER A 404 12.31 1.13 -0.87
N ALA A 405 13.13 0.61 -1.79
CA ALA A 405 14.33 -0.15 -1.44
C ALA A 405 15.56 0.73 -1.14
N CYS A 406 15.79 1.77 -1.94
CA CYS A 406 17.06 2.52 -1.98
C CYS A 406 16.96 3.95 -1.43
N GLY A 407 15.75 4.43 -1.10
CA GLY A 407 15.55 5.78 -0.57
C GLY A 407 16.24 6.01 0.78
N GLU A 408 16.47 7.28 1.10
CA GLU A 408 16.91 7.71 2.42
C GLU A 408 16.01 8.83 2.94
N ALA A 409 15.89 8.94 4.27
CA ALA A 409 15.15 10.03 4.89
C ALA A 409 15.78 11.40 4.52
N ASN A 410 14.91 12.37 4.27
CA ASN A 410 15.19 13.77 3.92
C ASN A 410 15.96 13.96 2.60
N LYS A 411 15.88 12.96 1.70
CA LYS A 411 16.50 13.00 0.38
C LYS A 411 15.52 12.57 -0.70
N LEU A 412 15.75 13.05 -1.91
CA LEU A 412 15.11 12.55 -3.12
C LEU A 412 16.04 11.54 -3.79
N LEU A 413 15.53 10.35 -4.07
CA LEU A 413 16.22 9.36 -4.89
C LEU A 413 16.18 9.81 -6.35
N ALA A 414 17.33 10.16 -6.90
CA ALA A 414 17.52 10.46 -8.32
C ALA A 414 17.89 9.17 -9.05
N MET A 415 17.06 8.75 -10.00
CA MET A 415 17.30 7.54 -10.78
C MET A 415 16.84 7.67 -12.22
N ILE A 416 17.54 7.00 -13.12
CA ILE A 416 17.15 6.79 -14.51
C ILE A 416 16.37 5.48 -14.55
N CYS A 417 15.10 5.53 -14.95
CA CYS A 417 14.21 4.36 -14.81
C CYS A 417 14.54 3.20 -15.76
N GLN A 418 15.26 3.46 -16.85
CA GLN A 418 15.79 2.44 -17.76
C GLN A 418 17.27 2.76 -18.03
N PRO A 419 18.24 1.94 -17.59
CA PRO A 419 18.15 0.55 -17.10
C PRO A 419 18.03 0.43 -15.57
N ALA A 420 17.17 1.25 -14.92
CA ALA A 420 17.00 1.29 -13.47
C ALA A 420 18.29 1.67 -12.72
N GLU A 421 18.95 2.77 -13.13
CA GLU A 421 20.21 3.23 -12.57
C GLU A 421 19.99 4.31 -11.51
N ILE A 422 20.62 4.17 -10.34
CA ILE A 422 20.59 5.20 -9.29
C ILE A 422 21.68 6.21 -9.61
N VAL A 423 21.29 7.44 -9.91
CA VAL A 423 22.21 8.57 -10.14
C VAL A 423 22.74 9.12 -8.82
N GLY A 424 21.92 9.07 -7.77
CA GLY A 424 22.33 9.46 -6.43
C GLY A 424 21.15 9.88 -5.54
N LEU A 425 21.48 10.41 -4.38
CA LEU A 425 20.52 10.99 -3.44
C LEU A 425 20.71 12.51 -3.44
N VAL A 426 19.62 13.25 -3.62
CA VAL A 426 19.60 14.71 -3.61
C VAL A 426 19.03 15.17 -2.27
N ASP A 427 19.81 15.89 -1.47
CA ASP A 427 19.32 16.44 -0.21
C ASP A 427 18.18 17.42 -0.44
N ILE A 428 17.14 17.33 0.39
CA ILE A 428 16.09 18.34 0.42
C ILE A 428 16.62 19.53 1.25
N PRO A 429 16.77 20.74 0.67
CA PRO A 429 17.28 21.87 1.42
C PRO A 429 16.41 22.20 2.63
N SER A 430 17.04 22.63 3.73
CA SER A 430 16.36 22.80 5.02
C SER A 430 15.23 23.85 5.00
N HIS A 431 15.23 24.78 4.04
CA HIS A 431 14.16 25.77 3.84
C HIS A 431 13.02 25.27 2.93
N ILE A 432 13.11 24.06 2.36
CA ILE A 432 12.13 23.47 1.45
C ILE A 432 11.47 22.27 2.14
N ARG A 433 10.17 22.08 1.90
CA ARG A 433 9.43 20.91 2.34
C ARG A 433 8.43 20.46 1.27
N PHE A 434 8.22 19.15 1.21
CA PHE A 434 7.20 18.51 0.40
C PHE A 434 6.13 17.87 1.29
N TRP A 435 4.87 17.96 0.86
CA TRP A 435 3.73 17.29 1.48
C TRP A 435 2.97 16.49 0.42
N GLY A 436 2.34 15.39 0.83
CA GLY A 436 1.32 14.71 0.02
C GLY A 436 -0.08 14.99 0.56
N ILE A 437 -1.06 15.28 -0.30
CA ILE A 437 -2.46 15.42 0.10
C ILE A 437 -3.31 14.44 -0.72
N ASP A 438 -3.95 13.49 -0.05
CA ASP A 438 -4.80 12.48 -0.70
C ASP A 438 -6.16 13.06 -1.12
N SER A 439 -6.51 12.92 -2.40
CA SER A 439 -7.81 13.34 -2.93
C SER A 439 -8.98 12.47 -2.46
N GLY A 440 -8.72 11.26 -1.96
CA GLY A 440 -9.74 10.26 -1.63
C GLY A 440 -10.29 9.50 -2.83
N ILE A 441 -9.87 9.87 -4.04
CA ILE A 441 -10.23 9.18 -5.29
C ILE A 441 -9.20 8.07 -5.54
N ARG A 442 -9.65 6.83 -5.64
CA ARG A 442 -8.78 5.71 -6.01
C ARG A 442 -8.41 5.78 -7.49
N HIS A 443 -7.22 5.29 -7.84
CA HIS A 443 -6.85 5.09 -9.24
C HIS A 443 -7.83 4.10 -9.91
N SER A 444 -8.80 4.59 -10.70
CA SER A 444 -9.55 3.86 -11.76
C SER A 444 -10.95 4.43 -12.09
N VAL A 445 -11.34 5.64 -11.66
CA VAL A 445 -12.78 6.03 -11.70
C VAL A 445 -13.25 6.82 -12.94
N GLY A 446 -12.43 7.04 -13.98
CA GLY A 446 -12.97 7.66 -15.21
C GLY A 446 -12.03 8.21 -16.28
N GLY A 447 -10.70 8.14 -16.09
CA GLY A 447 -9.69 8.63 -17.05
C GLY A 447 -9.05 7.54 -17.93
N ALA A 448 -8.12 7.94 -18.79
CA ALA A 448 -7.24 6.99 -19.48
C ALA A 448 -6.49 6.18 -18.43
N ASP A 449 -6.38 4.86 -18.59
CA ASP A 449 -5.57 4.07 -17.65
C ASP A 449 -4.07 4.25 -17.95
N TYR A 450 -3.23 4.13 -16.94
CA TYR A 450 -1.77 4.22 -17.06
C TYR A 450 -1.20 3.33 -18.19
N GLY A 451 -1.77 2.13 -18.39
CA GLY A 451 -1.36 1.22 -19.46
C GLY A 451 -1.62 1.78 -20.87
N SER A 452 -2.73 2.47 -21.07
CA SER A 452 -3.05 3.12 -22.34
C SER A 452 -2.14 4.30 -22.65
N VAL A 453 -1.71 5.04 -21.63
CA VAL A 453 -0.73 6.13 -21.78
C VAL A 453 0.64 5.55 -22.13
N ARG A 454 1.06 4.47 -21.46
CA ARG A 454 2.28 3.73 -21.84
C ARG A 454 2.25 3.27 -23.29
N ILE A 455 1.16 2.62 -23.72
CA ILE A 455 1.00 2.19 -25.13
C ILE A 455 1.12 3.39 -26.07
N GLY A 456 0.44 4.50 -25.78
CA GLY A 456 0.51 5.74 -26.56
C GLY A 456 1.93 6.30 -26.72
N ALA A 457 2.72 6.27 -25.65
CA ALA A 457 4.12 6.73 -25.68
C ALA A 457 4.99 5.84 -26.58
N PHE A 458 4.87 4.52 -26.46
CA PHE A 458 5.61 3.58 -27.32
C PHE A 458 5.16 3.66 -28.79
N MET A 459 3.86 3.89 -29.05
CA MET A 459 3.36 4.17 -30.41
C MET A 459 4.04 5.39 -31.01
N GLY A 460 4.11 6.51 -30.27
CA GLY A 460 4.78 7.71 -30.79
C GLY A 460 6.29 7.56 -30.94
N MET A 461 6.95 6.80 -30.07
CA MET A 461 8.36 6.45 -30.25
C MET A 461 8.60 5.70 -31.55
N LYS A 462 7.72 4.74 -31.89
CA LYS A 462 7.77 4.01 -33.17
C LYS A 462 7.60 4.95 -34.37
N MET A 463 6.66 5.90 -34.27
CA MET A 463 6.44 6.91 -35.32
C MET A 463 7.64 7.84 -35.50
N ILE A 464 8.28 8.29 -34.41
CA ILE A 464 9.51 9.10 -34.45
C ILE A 464 10.62 8.35 -35.18
N LYS A 465 10.88 7.09 -34.82
CA LYS A 465 11.90 6.26 -35.48
C LYS A 465 11.66 6.11 -36.98
N ALA A 466 10.40 5.87 -37.36
CA ALA A 466 10.03 5.74 -38.76
C ALA A 466 10.24 7.05 -39.52
N LYS A 467 9.83 8.18 -38.95
CA LYS A 467 9.99 9.50 -39.58
C LYS A 467 11.46 9.92 -39.69
N ALA A 468 12.27 9.68 -38.65
CA ALA A 468 13.71 9.92 -38.69
C ALA A 468 14.39 9.08 -39.79
N SER A 469 13.95 7.83 -39.98
CA SER A 469 14.47 6.96 -41.05
C SER A 469 14.13 7.48 -42.46
N GLU A 470 12.93 8.02 -42.64
CA GLU A 470 12.48 8.65 -43.89
C GLU A 470 13.33 9.90 -44.19
N GLU A 471 13.44 10.82 -43.23
CA GLU A 471 14.22 12.06 -43.38
C GLU A 471 15.72 11.79 -43.61
N LEU A 472 16.29 10.79 -42.92
CA LEU A 472 17.67 10.37 -43.13
C LEU A 472 17.87 9.84 -44.57
N SER A 473 16.92 9.07 -45.09
CA SER A 473 16.98 8.54 -46.46
C SER A 473 16.87 9.64 -47.52
N GLU A 474 15.97 10.60 -47.32
CA GLU A 474 15.81 11.77 -48.21
C GLU A 474 17.06 12.65 -48.22
N THR A 475 17.63 12.92 -47.04
CA THR A 475 18.85 13.74 -46.89
C THR A 475 20.06 13.08 -47.55
N CYS A 476 20.21 11.76 -47.38
CA CYS A 476 21.29 11.00 -48.04
C CYS A 476 21.11 10.93 -49.57
N ALA A 477 19.87 10.97 -50.08
CA ALA A 477 19.59 10.95 -51.51
C ALA A 477 19.78 12.31 -52.18
N ALA A 478 19.54 13.42 -51.47
CA ALA A 478 19.66 14.78 -51.98
C ALA A 478 21.12 15.27 -52.07
N ASN A 479 21.97 14.91 -51.09
CA ASN A 479 23.31 15.47 -50.94
C ASN A 479 24.39 14.48 -51.44
N GLY A 480 24.58 14.43 -52.76
CA GLY A 480 25.68 13.70 -53.37
C GLY A 480 27.06 14.32 -53.07
N LEU A 481 27.81 13.69 -52.15
CA LEU A 481 29.27 13.76 -51.97
C LEU A 481 29.94 15.07 -51.48
N SER A 482 29.24 15.96 -50.77
CA SER A 482 29.89 17.01 -49.96
C SER A 482 28.99 17.44 -48.81
N TYR A 483 29.31 17.02 -47.58
CA TYR A 483 28.64 17.50 -46.37
C TYR A 483 29.47 18.61 -45.73
N ASP A 484 28.86 19.78 -45.50
CA ASP A 484 29.40 20.77 -44.58
C ASP A 484 29.18 20.29 -43.13
N GLU A 485 29.99 20.77 -42.17
CA GLU A 485 29.97 20.29 -40.77
C GLU A 485 28.57 20.28 -40.12
N VAL A 486 27.72 21.27 -40.45
CA VAL A 486 26.34 21.38 -39.93
C VAL A 486 25.43 20.27 -40.47
N GLU A 487 25.57 19.88 -41.74
CA GLU A 487 24.79 18.79 -42.32
C GLU A 487 25.21 17.43 -41.76
N GLN A 488 26.48 17.30 -41.39
CA GLN A 488 27.03 16.09 -40.76
C GLN A 488 26.45 15.88 -39.36
N ASP A 489 26.35 16.94 -38.56
CA ASP A 489 25.75 16.91 -37.21
C ASP A 489 24.25 16.56 -37.28
N ASP A 490 23.50 17.16 -38.22
CA ASP A 490 22.08 16.86 -38.41
C ASP A 490 21.84 15.39 -38.83
N ILE A 491 22.71 14.84 -39.70
CA ILE A 491 22.67 13.42 -40.07
C ILE A 491 22.98 12.51 -38.87
N GLU A 492 23.91 12.90 -38.01
CA GLU A 492 24.23 12.15 -36.81
C GLU A 492 23.05 12.13 -35.83
N LEU A 493 22.39 13.27 -35.62
CA LEU A 493 21.18 13.37 -34.81
C LEU A 493 20.05 12.48 -35.37
N LEU A 494 19.81 12.53 -36.68
CA LEU A 494 18.81 11.68 -37.33
C LEU A 494 19.12 10.19 -37.16
N LYS A 495 20.40 9.79 -37.26
CA LYS A 495 20.82 8.40 -37.00
C LYS A 495 20.51 7.97 -35.56
N GLN A 496 20.79 8.84 -34.58
CA GLN A 496 20.47 8.57 -33.18
C GLN A 496 18.95 8.45 -32.97
N GLU A 497 18.16 9.29 -33.64
CA GLU A 497 16.70 9.28 -33.58
C GLU A 497 16.08 8.02 -34.25
N THR A 498 16.70 7.51 -35.32
CA THR A 498 16.32 6.21 -35.92
C THR A 498 16.50 5.05 -34.93
N SER A 499 17.55 5.09 -34.10
CA SER A 499 17.83 4.09 -33.07
C SER A 499 17.35 4.49 -31.67
N LEU A 500 16.48 5.50 -31.52
CA LEU A 500 16.09 6.08 -30.25
C LEU A 500 15.67 5.04 -29.18
N ASP A 501 16.49 4.79 -28.17
CA ASP A 501 16.16 3.78 -27.15
C ASP A 501 14.98 4.21 -26.28
N TYR A 502 14.94 5.49 -25.90
CA TYR A 502 13.98 6.05 -24.96
C TYR A 502 13.56 7.45 -25.38
N LEU A 503 12.27 7.77 -25.21
CA LEU A 503 11.72 9.09 -25.53
C LEU A 503 12.44 10.24 -24.80
N CYS A 504 12.89 10.02 -23.56
CA CYS A 504 13.59 11.03 -22.77
C CYS A 504 14.92 11.50 -23.38
N ASN A 505 15.49 10.74 -24.31
CA ASN A 505 16.74 11.08 -24.99
C ASN A 505 16.54 12.14 -26.09
N LEU A 506 15.29 12.37 -26.51
CA LEU A 506 14.97 13.40 -27.49
C LEU A 506 14.82 14.77 -26.80
N PRO A 507 15.53 15.83 -27.24
CA PRO A 507 15.36 17.16 -26.69
C PRO A 507 13.97 17.76 -27.00
N PRO A 508 13.35 18.55 -26.09
CA PRO A 508 12.06 19.17 -26.33
C PRO A 508 11.97 20.01 -27.62
N HIS A 509 13.02 20.78 -27.93
CA HIS A 509 13.03 21.62 -29.13
C HIS A 509 13.08 20.81 -30.44
N ARG A 510 13.79 19.66 -30.44
CA ARG A 510 13.81 18.72 -31.58
C ARG A 510 12.43 18.15 -31.80
N PHE A 511 11.79 17.67 -30.73
CA PHE A 511 10.44 17.12 -30.80
C PHE A 511 9.42 18.11 -31.38
N VAL A 512 9.41 19.35 -30.87
CA VAL A 512 8.46 20.39 -31.31
C VAL A 512 8.63 20.73 -32.79
N THR A 513 9.88 20.85 -33.24
CA THR A 513 10.20 21.26 -34.61
C THR A 513 9.87 20.18 -35.63
N LEU A 514 10.24 18.92 -35.37
CA LEU A 514 10.18 17.85 -36.36
C LEU A 514 8.97 16.91 -36.21
N TYR A 515 8.57 16.57 -34.99
CA TYR A 515 7.68 15.42 -34.77
C TYR A 515 6.29 15.79 -34.22
N ALA A 516 6.17 16.88 -33.46
CA ALA A 516 4.92 17.24 -32.79
C ALA A 516 3.72 17.35 -33.74
N LYS A 517 3.95 17.84 -34.97
CA LYS A 517 2.90 18.03 -35.99
C LYS A 517 2.53 16.75 -36.73
N THR A 518 3.46 15.80 -36.84
CA THR A 518 3.27 14.56 -37.60
C THR A 518 2.64 13.45 -36.77
N ILE A 519 2.88 13.45 -35.46
CA ILE A 519 2.26 12.49 -34.53
C ILE A 519 0.79 12.87 -34.30
N PRO A 520 -0.19 11.99 -34.53
CA PRO A 520 -1.60 12.28 -34.33
C PRO A 520 -1.95 12.40 -32.84
N GLU A 521 -3.02 13.14 -32.52
CA GLU A 521 -3.53 13.20 -31.13
C GLU A 521 -3.90 11.81 -30.61
N SER A 522 -4.56 11.01 -31.45
CA SER A 522 -4.95 9.65 -31.15
C SER A 522 -4.98 8.78 -32.40
N ILE A 523 -4.92 7.45 -32.21
CA ILE A 523 -5.00 6.46 -33.29
C ILE A 523 -5.76 5.22 -32.82
N VAL A 524 -6.50 4.57 -33.72
CA VAL A 524 -7.12 3.26 -33.47
C VAL A 524 -6.04 2.19 -33.52
N GLY A 525 -6.07 1.22 -32.60
CA GLY A 525 -5.07 0.16 -32.50
C GLY A 525 -4.89 -0.60 -33.81
N GLU A 526 -5.99 -0.95 -34.50
CA GLU A 526 -5.96 -1.62 -35.81
C GLU A 526 -5.19 -0.81 -36.85
N THR A 527 -5.49 0.48 -37.02
CA THR A 527 -4.79 1.37 -37.96
C THR A 527 -3.29 1.46 -37.65
N PHE A 528 -2.91 1.52 -36.37
CA PHE A 528 -1.50 1.51 -35.99
C PHE A 528 -0.82 0.19 -36.35
N LEU A 529 -1.48 -0.95 -36.08
CA LEU A 529 -0.95 -2.28 -36.36
C LEU A 529 -0.80 -2.54 -37.87
N GLU A 530 -1.72 -2.05 -38.70
CA GLU A 530 -1.61 -2.13 -40.16
C GLU A 530 -0.38 -1.38 -40.68
N GLN A 531 -0.06 -0.23 -40.09
CA GLN A 531 1.05 0.62 -40.54
C GLN A 531 2.41 0.22 -39.94
N TYR A 532 2.45 -0.16 -38.66
CA TYR A 532 3.70 -0.32 -37.89
C TYR A 532 3.92 -1.72 -37.31
N GLN A 533 2.95 -2.63 -37.44
CA GLN A 533 2.92 -4.01 -36.91
C GLN A 533 2.90 -4.14 -35.39
N ASN A 534 3.71 -3.37 -34.66
CA ASN A 534 3.78 -3.36 -33.19
C ASN A 534 4.40 -2.04 -32.67
N HIS A 535 4.33 -1.84 -31.34
CA HIS A 535 4.91 -0.69 -30.63
C HIS A 535 6.21 -1.00 -29.87
N ASN A 536 6.68 -2.25 -29.86
CA ASN A 536 7.93 -2.70 -29.22
C ASN A 536 8.01 -2.50 -27.69
N ASP A 537 6.89 -2.52 -26.96
CA ASP A 537 6.90 -2.59 -25.49
C ASP A 537 6.82 -4.07 -25.03
N PRO A 538 7.75 -4.57 -24.20
CA PRO A 538 7.71 -5.96 -23.73
C PRO A 538 6.61 -6.25 -22.69
N VAL A 539 5.94 -5.23 -22.15
CA VAL A 539 4.99 -5.39 -21.04
C VAL A 539 3.52 -5.23 -21.48
N THR A 540 3.25 -4.49 -22.56
CA THR A 540 1.88 -4.18 -23.00
C THR A 540 1.56 -4.72 -24.39
N THR A 541 0.27 -4.94 -24.65
CA THR A 541 -0.25 -5.37 -25.95
C THR A 541 -1.28 -4.36 -26.45
N ILE A 542 -1.26 -4.06 -27.74
CA ILE A 542 -2.25 -3.19 -28.39
C ILE A 542 -3.55 -3.97 -28.57
N ASP A 543 -4.66 -3.39 -28.11
CA ASP A 543 -6.01 -3.83 -28.46
C ASP A 543 -6.40 -3.18 -29.80
N PRO A 544 -6.64 -3.96 -30.87
CA PRO A 544 -6.99 -3.42 -32.19
C PRO A 544 -8.23 -2.52 -32.15
N LYS A 545 -9.17 -2.78 -31.24
CA LYS A 545 -10.46 -2.07 -31.18
C LYS A 545 -10.41 -0.79 -30.34
N ARG A 546 -9.32 -0.56 -29.62
CA ARG A 546 -9.19 0.59 -28.72
C ARG A 546 -8.54 1.76 -29.44
N THR A 547 -9.02 2.97 -29.15
CA THR A 547 -8.34 4.22 -29.53
C THR A 547 -7.39 4.64 -28.43
N TYR A 548 -6.15 4.96 -28.80
CA TYR A 548 -5.10 5.39 -27.89
C TYR A 548 -4.75 6.85 -28.15
N GLY A 549 -4.59 7.66 -27.10
CA GLY A 549 -3.90 8.94 -27.21
C GLY A 549 -2.42 8.68 -27.52
N VAL A 550 -1.81 9.45 -28.43
CA VAL A 550 -0.42 9.22 -28.88
C VAL A 550 0.43 10.46 -28.64
N ARG A 551 0.02 11.63 -29.15
CA ARG A 551 0.83 12.86 -29.07
C ARG A 551 1.18 13.24 -27.63
N ALA A 552 0.18 13.40 -26.76
CA ALA A 552 0.42 13.81 -25.37
C ALA A 552 1.25 12.77 -24.57
N PRO A 553 0.96 11.47 -24.63
CA PRO A 553 1.82 10.45 -24.01
C PRO A 553 3.26 10.41 -24.54
N THR A 554 3.47 10.76 -25.82
CA THR A 554 4.82 10.87 -26.41
C THR A 554 5.56 12.09 -25.90
N MET A 555 4.86 13.24 -25.84
CA MET A 555 5.40 14.50 -25.34
C MET A 555 5.79 14.41 -23.87
N HIS A 556 4.99 13.73 -23.05
CA HIS A 556 5.16 13.79 -21.60
C HIS A 556 6.58 13.38 -21.15
N PRO A 557 7.13 12.19 -21.50
CA PRO A 557 8.49 11.82 -21.14
C PRO A 557 9.59 12.81 -21.54
N ILE A 558 9.50 13.35 -22.75
CA ILE A 558 10.49 14.27 -23.32
C ILE A 558 10.60 15.53 -22.46
N PHE A 559 9.45 16.16 -22.19
CA PHE A 559 9.40 17.38 -21.42
C PHE A 559 9.56 17.14 -19.92
N GLU A 560 9.05 16.01 -19.42
CA GLU A 560 9.18 15.65 -18.00
C GLU A 560 10.64 15.43 -17.62
N ASN A 561 11.41 14.71 -18.45
CA ASN A 561 12.85 14.55 -18.21
C ASN A 561 13.57 15.90 -18.11
N PHE A 562 13.26 16.85 -19.01
CA PHE A 562 13.79 18.20 -18.93
C PHE A 562 13.37 18.90 -17.63
N ARG A 563 12.10 18.81 -17.22
CA ARG A 563 11.62 19.39 -15.95
C ARG A 563 12.34 18.79 -14.74
N VAL A 564 12.57 17.48 -14.72
CA VAL A 564 13.26 16.78 -13.61
C VAL A 564 14.70 17.25 -13.48
N VAL A 565 15.42 17.36 -14.61
CA VAL A 565 16.81 17.88 -14.62
C VAL A 565 16.87 19.31 -14.06
N ASN A 566 15.95 20.18 -14.48
CA ASN A 566 15.87 21.54 -13.97
C ASN A 566 15.49 21.59 -12.49
N LEU A 567 14.54 20.75 -12.04
CA LEU A 567 14.16 20.66 -10.64
C LEU A 567 15.35 20.22 -9.77
N LYS A 568 16.10 19.23 -10.22
CA LYS A 568 17.33 18.76 -9.54
C LYS A 568 18.35 19.90 -9.40
N ALA A 569 18.59 20.67 -10.46
CA ALA A 569 19.51 21.81 -10.42
C ALA A 569 19.00 22.95 -9.51
N LEU A 570 17.69 23.18 -9.48
CA LEU A 570 17.10 24.18 -8.59
C LEU A 570 17.23 23.78 -7.12
N LEU A 571 17.13 22.50 -6.76
CA LEU A 571 17.32 22.04 -5.38
C LEU A 571 18.72 22.36 -4.84
N THR A 572 19.75 22.42 -5.69
CA THR A 572 21.12 22.77 -5.28
C THR A 572 21.45 24.25 -5.43
N SER A 573 20.52 25.06 -5.94
CA SER A 573 20.72 26.51 -6.10
C SER A 573 20.57 27.29 -4.78
N ALA A 574 21.01 28.55 -4.78
CA ALA A 574 20.94 29.41 -3.62
C ALA A 574 19.50 29.68 -3.16
N ALA A 575 19.29 29.64 -1.84
CA ALA A 575 17.99 29.84 -1.22
C ALA A 575 17.39 31.20 -1.62
N SER A 576 16.26 31.17 -2.32
CA SER A 576 15.55 32.38 -2.74
C SER A 576 14.07 32.11 -2.99
N THR A 577 13.25 33.16 -2.96
CA THR A 577 11.84 33.04 -3.40
C THR A 577 11.75 32.64 -4.87
N TYR A 578 12.67 33.10 -5.72
CA TYR A 578 12.72 32.72 -7.13
C TYR A 578 12.95 31.22 -7.32
N GLN A 579 13.87 30.61 -6.55
CA GLN A 579 14.08 29.17 -6.53
C GLN A 579 12.76 28.42 -6.23
N LEU A 580 12.06 28.80 -5.16
CA LEU A 580 10.80 28.18 -4.77
C LEU A 580 9.69 28.36 -5.81
N THR A 581 9.57 29.56 -6.39
CA THR A 581 8.62 29.83 -7.48
C THR A 581 8.93 29.00 -8.72
N ALA A 582 10.21 28.88 -9.11
CA ALA A 582 10.62 28.07 -10.26
C ALA A 582 10.37 26.58 -10.02
N LEU A 583 10.68 26.07 -8.82
CA LEU A 583 10.33 24.70 -8.42
C LEU A 583 8.83 24.46 -8.55
N GLY A 584 8.04 25.38 -8.01
CA GLY A 584 6.59 25.26 -8.01
C GLY A 584 5.97 25.28 -9.41
N GLU A 585 6.49 26.13 -10.29
CA GLU A 585 6.09 26.19 -11.69
C GLU A 585 6.36 24.88 -12.43
N LEU A 586 7.50 24.23 -12.19
CA LEU A 586 7.79 22.90 -12.76
C LEU A 586 6.78 21.85 -12.30
N LEU A 587 6.34 21.88 -11.04
CA LEU A 587 5.31 20.98 -10.52
C LEU A 587 3.97 21.24 -11.22
N TYR A 588 3.53 22.50 -11.36
CA TYR A 588 2.30 22.81 -12.08
C TYR A 588 2.34 22.35 -13.54
N GLN A 589 3.46 22.58 -14.24
CA GLN A 589 3.62 22.10 -15.62
C GLN A 589 3.56 20.58 -15.72
N CYS A 590 4.13 19.85 -14.76
CA CYS A 590 3.98 18.40 -14.67
C CYS A 590 2.51 18.00 -14.48
N HIS A 591 1.78 18.65 -13.57
CA HIS A 591 0.36 18.38 -13.33
C HIS A 591 -0.49 18.55 -14.60
N TYR A 592 -0.33 19.67 -15.31
CA TYR A 592 -1.07 19.89 -16.55
C TYR A 592 -0.68 18.86 -17.62
N SER A 593 0.60 18.49 -17.71
CA SER A 593 1.06 17.45 -18.63
C SER A 593 0.42 16.08 -18.34
N TYR A 594 0.22 15.73 -17.07
CA TYR A 594 -0.54 14.55 -16.63
C TYR A 594 -1.99 14.60 -17.11
N SER A 595 -2.67 15.74 -16.89
CA SER A 595 -4.05 15.93 -17.30
C SER A 595 -4.21 15.85 -18.82
N THR A 596 -3.26 16.38 -19.61
CA THR A 596 -3.25 16.23 -21.07
C THR A 596 -3.11 14.78 -21.52
N CYS A 597 -2.41 13.93 -20.74
CA CYS A 597 -2.35 12.49 -21.01
C CYS A 597 -3.65 11.74 -20.64
N GLY A 598 -4.66 12.43 -20.10
CA GLY A 598 -5.91 11.82 -19.64
C GLY A 598 -5.83 11.23 -18.23
N LEU A 599 -4.80 11.58 -17.45
CA LEU A 599 -4.55 11.09 -16.09
C LEU A 599 -4.95 12.09 -14.99
N GLY A 600 -5.60 13.20 -15.35
CA GLY A 600 -6.15 14.15 -14.39
C GLY A 600 -7.36 13.59 -13.63
N SER A 601 -7.80 14.29 -12.58
CA SER A 601 -9.05 13.98 -11.88
C SER A 601 -9.58 15.20 -11.15
N ASP A 602 -10.90 15.35 -11.05
CA ASP A 602 -11.53 16.48 -10.36
C ASP A 602 -11.01 16.67 -8.92
N GLY A 603 -10.70 15.58 -8.21
CA GLY A 603 -10.18 15.65 -6.84
C GLY A 603 -8.75 16.18 -6.79
N THR A 604 -7.86 15.67 -7.64
CA THR A 604 -6.47 16.15 -7.70
C THR A 604 -6.39 17.58 -8.21
N ASP A 605 -7.17 17.91 -9.23
CA ASP A 605 -7.17 19.23 -9.86
C ASP A 605 -7.71 20.27 -8.87
N ARG A 606 -8.74 19.92 -8.10
CA ARG A 606 -9.24 20.77 -7.00
C ARG A 606 -8.19 21.01 -5.92
N LEU A 607 -7.45 19.98 -5.49
CA LEU A 607 -6.36 20.16 -4.52
C LEU A 607 -5.27 21.09 -5.05
N VAL A 608 -4.86 20.92 -6.32
CA VAL A 608 -3.88 21.79 -6.98
C VAL A 608 -4.37 23.23 -7.05
N ASN A 609 -5.64 23.45 -7.42
CA ASN A 609 -6.26 24.77 -7.47
C ASN A 609 -6.31 25.43 -6.08
N LEU A 610 -6.66 24.69 -5.02
CA LEU A 610 -6.65 25.22 -3.65
C LEU A 610 -5.24 25.67 -3.21
N VAL A 611 -4.19 24.95 -3.62
CA VAL A 611 -2.80 25.37 -3.38
C VAL A 611 -2.48 26.67 -4.13
N GLN A 612 -2.89 26.78 -5.40
CA GLN A 612 -2.71 28.00 -6.22
C GLN A 612 -3.44 29.21 -5.59
N GLU A 613 -4.67 29.04 -5.13
CA GLU A 613 -5.45 30.08 -4.46
C GLU A 613 -4.73 30.62 -3.22
N LEU A 614 -4.22 29.72 -2.36
CA LEU A 614 -3.49 30.10 -1.15
C LEU A 614 -2.15 30.75 -1.47
N GLN A 615 -1.42 30.22 -2.48
CA GLN A 615 -0.18 30.83 -2.96
C GLN A 615 -0.38 32.29 -3.38
N HIS A 616 -1.48 32.60 -4.07
CA HIS A 616 -1.77 33.96 -4.57
C HIS A 616 -2.56 34.85 -3.62
N SER A 617 -2.94 34.34 -2.44
CA SER A 617 -3.64 35.10 -1.40
C SER A 617 -2.82 36.30 -0.91
N ALA A 618 -3.50 37.36 -0.46
CA ALA A 618 -2.85 38.54 0.10
C ALA A 618 -1.97 38.21 1.33
N ALA A 619 -2.42 37.26 2.15
CA ALA A 619 -1.69 36.78 3.34
C ALA A 619 -0.39 36.04 3.00
N SER A 620 -0.32 35.36 1.84
CA SER A 620 0.88 34.70 1.34
C SER A 620 1.87 35.72 0.74
N LYS A 621 1.36 36.74 0.03
CA LYS A 621 2.18 37.80 -0.61
C LYS A 621 2.92 38.70 0.39
N ALA A 622 2.33 38.95 1.57
CA ALA A 622 2.92 39.83 2.58
C ALA A 622 4.21 39.28 3.24
N GLU A 623 4.43 37.96 3.22
CA GLU A 623 5.55 37.31 3.92
C GLU A 623 6.47 36.52 2.98
N GLY A 624 6.46 36.86 1.70
CA GLY A 624 7.33 36.23 0.69
C GLY A 624 6.88 34.84 0.22
N GLY A 625 5.67 34.38 0.58
CA GLY A 625 5.09 33.11 0.13
C GLY A 625 5.26 31.95 1.12
N THR A 626 4.42 30.93 0.96
CA THR A 626 4.38 29.72 1.82
C THR A 626 4.37 28.45 0.96
N LEU A 627 3.32 28.26 0.17
CA LEU A 627 3.19 27.21 -0.84
C LEU A 627 3.51 27.79 -2.22
N TYR A 628 4.12 26.98 -3.09
CA TYR A 628 4.64 27.46 -4.38
C TYR A 628 4.25 26.60 -5.58
N GLY A 629 3.92 25.33 -5.37
CA GLY A 629 3.56 24.43 -6.45
C GLY A 629 2.91 23.15 -5.97
N ALA A 630 2.12 22.53 -6.84
CA ALA A 630 1.49 21.25 -6.56
C ALA A 630 1.32 20.41 -7.83
N LYS A 631 1.38 19.07 -7.69
CA LYS A 631 1.15 18.12 -8.79
C LYS A 631 0.57 16.78 -8.34
N ILE A 632 -0.16 16.12 -9.22
CA ILE A 632 -0.67 14.75 -9.03
C ILE A 632 0.46 13.70 -9.05
N THR A 633 0.53 12.82 -8.06
CA THR A 633 1.60 11.81 -7.92
C THR A 633 1.19 10.42 -8.38
N GLY A 634 2.17 9.57 -8.69
CA GLY A 634 1.94 8.17 -9.05
C GLY A 634 1.29 7.98 -10.42
N GLY A 635 0.50 6.92 -10.57
CA GLY A 635 -0.10 6.50 -11.85
C GLY A 635 -1.25 7.38 -12.37
N GLY A 636 -1.72 8.35 -11.57
CA GLY A 636 -2.77 9.31 -11.96
C GLY A 636 -4.21 8.80 -11.80
N SER A 637 -5.16 9.56 -12.34
CA SER A 637 -6.62 9.34 -12.28
C SER A 637 -7.16 9.22 -10.84
N GLY A 638 -6.64 10.06 -9.95
CA GLY A 638 -6.93 10.09 -8.52
C GLY A 638 -5.64 10.11 -7.70
N GLY A 639 -5.72 9.68 -6.45
CA GLY A 639 -4.58 9.52 -5.57
C GLY A 639 -4.14 10.82 -4.88
N THR A 640 -2.84 10.98 -4.72
CA THR A 640 -2.22 12.01 -3.87
C THR A 640 -1.63 13.14 -4.71
N VAL A 641 -1.70 14.38 -4.20
CA VAL A 641 -1.04 15.56 -4.76
C VAL A 641 0.22 15.90 -3.94
N CYS A 642 1.38 15.99 -4.57
CA CYS A 642 2.62 16.49 -3.99
C CYS A 642 2.60 18.02 -4.03
N VAL A 643 2.86 18.67 -2.90
CA VAL A 643 2.91 20.12 -2.73
C VAL A 643 4.31 20.52 -2.28
N VAL A 644 4.88 21.56 -2.88
CA VAL A 644 6.16 22.16 -2.47
C VAL A 644 5.93 23.51 -1.79
N GLY A 645 6.66 23.74 -0.70
CA GLY A 645 6.56 24.97 0.08
C GLY A 645 7.80 25.24 0.92
N ARG A 646 7.79 26.38 1.61
CA ARG A 646 8.80 26.70 2.63
C ARG A 646 8.65 25.77 3.82
N ASN A 647 9.76 25.32 4.36
CA ASN A 647 9.81 24.58 5.62
C ASN A 647 9.59 25.53 6.81
N CYS A 648 8.34 25.92 7.06
CA CYS A 648 7.94 26.74 8.20
C CYS A 648 6.53 26.39 8.67
N LEU A 649 6.20 26.78 9.92
CA LEU A 649 4.91 26.47 10.55
C LEU A 649 3.72 26.98 9.72
N LYS A 650 3.82 28.20 9.18
CA LYS A 650 2.76 28.82 8.38
C LYS A 650 2.42 28.02 7.11
N SER A 651 3.43 27.39 6.47
CA SER A 651 3.16 26.49 5.34
C SER A 651 2.35 25.27 5.78
N SER A 652 2.66 24.68 6.94
CA SER A 652 1.87 23.56 7.50
C SER A 652 0.44 23.98 7.84
N GLU A 653 0.24 25.19 8.37
CA GLU A 653 -1.09 25.77 8.60
C GLU A 653 -1.89 25.91 7.30
N HIS A 654 -1.26 26.40 6.24
CA HIS A 654 -1.91 26.48 4.92
C HIS A 654 -2.20 25.11 4.31
N ILE A 655 -1.35 24.10 4.51
CA ILE A 655 -1.67 22.71 4.10
C ILE A 655 -2.91 22.20 4.85
N PHE A 656 -3.02 22.49 6.15
CA PHE A 656 -4.22 22.16 6.92
C PHE A 656 -5.45 22.93 6.41
N GLU A 657 -5.28 24.19 6.01
CA GLU A 657 -6.35 24.96 5.38
C GLU A 657 -6.81 24.35 4.05
N VAL A 658 -5.89 23.89 3.18
CA VAL A 658 -6.24 23.14 1.96
C VAL A 658 -7.06 21.90 2.33
N GLN A 659 -6.62 21.13 3.32
CA GLN A 659 -7.32 19.93 3.77
C GLN A 659 -8.75 20.23 4.24
N GLN A 660 -8.95 21.27 5.05
CA GLN A 660 -10.28 21.66 5.54
C GLN A 660 -11.16 22.21 4.42
N ARG A 661 -10.63 23.05 3.52
CA ARG A 661 -11.37 23.57 2.36
C ARG A 661 -11.81 22.41 1.44
N TYR A 662 -10.94 21.44 1.20
CA TYR A 662 -11.28 20.25 0.42
C TYR A 662 -12.36 19.40 1.10
N LYS A 663 -12.25 19.19 2.42
CA LYS A 663 -13.28 18.48 3.21
C LYS A 663 -14.63 19.17 3.14
N ASN A 664 -14.67 20.49 3.32
CA ASN A 664 -15.92 21.25 3.25
C ASN A 664 -16.56 21.16 1.87
N ALA A 665 -15.76 21.06 0.81
CA ALA A 665 -16.26 20.97 -0.56
C ALA A 665 -16.68 19.55 -0.97
N THR A 666 -16.08 18.50 -0.40
CA THR A 666 -16.25 17.11 -0.88
C THR A 666 -16.82 16.14 0.15
N GLY A 667 -16.85 16.52 1.43
CA GLY A 667 -17.14 15.64 2.56
C GLY A 667 -15.98 14.71 2.95
N TYR A 668 -14.93 14.59 2.12
CA TYR A 668 -13.77 13.76 2.37
C TYR A 668 -12.68 14.52 3.10
N LEU A 669 -12.17 14.02 4.23
CA LEU A 669 -11.00 14.60 4.91
C LEU A 669 -9.71 13.98 4.33
N PRO A 670 -8.89 14.74 3.58
CA PRO A 670 -7.63 14.23 3.02
C PRO A 670 -6.69 13.68 4.09
N PHE A 671 -5.98 12.59 3.78
CA PHE A 671 -4.80 12.21 4.54
C PHE A 671 -3.62 13.08 4.09
N ILE A 672 -2.87 13.64 5.03
CA ILE A 672 -1.66 14.43 4.76
C ILE A 672 -0.45 13.54 5.01
N PHE A 673 0.38 13.37 3.99
CA PHE A 673 1.70 12.74 4.08
C PHE A 673 2.72 13.83 4.39
N GLU A 674 3.44 13.66 5.51
CA GLU A 674 4.50 14.56 5.93
C GLU A 674 5.69 13.75 6.49
N GLY A 675 6.90 14.24 6.21
CA GLY A 675 8.13 13.58 6.60
C GLY A 675 8.55 12.49 5.63
N SER A 676 9.66 11.85 5.94
CA SER A 676 10.30 10.86 5.09
C SER A 676 10.93 9.75 5.92
N SER A 677 11.40 8.69 5.26
CA SER A 677 11.87 7.49 5.93
C SER A 677 13.06 6.85 5.21
N PRO A 678 13.93 6.10 5.90
CA PRO A 678 14.87 5.21 5.22
C PRO A 678 14.12 4.16 4.40
N GLY A 679 14.63 3.89 3.19
CA GLY A 679 14.26 2.73 2.38
C GLY A 679 14.74 1.43 3.02
N ALA A 680 14.25 0.30 2.50
CA ALA A 680 14.52 -1.03 3.06
C ALA A 680 16.02 -1.34 3.18
N GLY A 681 16.82 -0.99 2.17
CA GLY A 681 18.26 -1.22 2.19
C GLY A 681 19.00 -0.42 3.28
N LYS A 682 18.52 0.78 3.60
CA LYS A 682 19.07 1.60 4.69
C LYS A 682 18.59 1.13 6.07
N PHE A 683 17.36 0.65 6.14
CA PHE A 683 16.80 0.06 7.36
C PHE A 683 17.53 -1.25 7.72
N GLY A 684 17.80 -2.09 6.73
CA GLY A 684 18.31 -3.44 6.94
C GLY A 684 17.21 -4.39 7.38
N TYR A 685 17.53 -5.30 8.28
CA TYR A 685 16.55 -6.16 8.93
C TYR A 685 16.87 -6.32 10.40
N LEU A 686 15.84 -6.60 11.20
CA LEU A 686 16.00 -7.03 12.57
C LEU A 686 15.95 -8.55 12.62
N LYS A 687 16.78 -9.13 13.47
CA LYS A 687 16.62 -10.51 13.93
C LYS A 687 16.21 -10.44 15.39
N ILE A 688 15.01 -10.89 15.71
CA ILE A 688 14.46 -10.79 17.06
C ILE A 688 14.15 -12.18 17.62
N ARG A 689 14.18 -12.30 18.95
CA ARG A 689 13.68 -13.46 19.69
C ARG A 689 12.89 -12.97 20.88
N ARG A 690 11.76 -13.61 21.21
CA ARG A 690 10.98 -13.19 22.38
C ARG A 690 11.72 -13.57 23.66
N ARG A 691 11.74 -12.68 24.65
CA ARG A 691 12.27 -13.01 25.98
C ARG A 691 11.36 -14.01 26.67
N ALA A 692 11.94 -14.97 27.39
CA ALA A 692 11.17 -15.85 28.25
C ALA A 692 10.55 -15.03 29.39
N THR A 693 9.24 -15.14 29.60
CA THR A 693 8.60 -14.61 30.80
C THR A 693 9.21 -15.32 32.01
N PRO A 694 9.66 -14.62 33.07
CA PRO A 694 10.07 -15.30 34.29
C PRO A 694 8.87 -16.10 34.80
N GLU A 695 9.04 -17.42 34.92
CA GLU A 695 8.06 -18.27 35.56
C GLU A 695 7.75 -17.68 36.94
N LYS A 696 6.47 -17.43 37.24
CA LYS A 696 6.04 -17.20 38.61
C LYS A 696 6.51 -18.41 39.40
N ALA A 697 7.55 -18.23 40.21
CA ALA A 697 8.01 -19.24 41.15
C ALA A 697 6.80 -19.77 41.93
N ASN A 698 6.55 -21.08 41.81
CA ASN A 698 5.57 -21.79 42.60
C ASN A 698 5.86 -21.50 44.09
N SER A 699 5.01 -20.71 44.73
CA SER A 699 4.83 -20.80 46.18
C SER A 699 4.02 -22.06 46.44
N SER A 700 4.70 -23.18 46.61
CA SER A 700 4.18 -24.29 47.38
C SER A 700 4.02 -23.81 48.83
N GLU A 701 2.86 -23.25 49.16
CA GLU A 701 2.43 -23.19 50.55
C GLU A 701 1.99 -24.60 50.93
N ASP A 702 2.88 -25.23 51.69
CA ASP A 702 2.70 -26.48 52.41
C ASP A 702 1.69 -26.22 53.53
N ASP A 703 0.49 -26.78 53.38
CA ASP A 703 -0.62 -26.65 54.32
C ASP A 703 -0.36 -27.58 55.53
N GLY A 704 0.58 -27.18 56.39
CA GLY A 704 0.94 -27.86 57.63
C GLY A 704 0.30 -27.19 58.84
N ALA A 705 -0.98 -27.50 59.12
CA ALA A 705 -1.67 -27.04 60.31
C ALA A 705 -1.07 -27.68 61.58
N LEU A 706 -0.32 -26.89 62.36
CA LEU A 706 0.02 -27.16 63.76
C LEU A 706 -0.55 -26.04 64.65
N THR A 707 -1.44 -26.45 65.52
CA THR A 707 -2.13 -25.66 66.56
C THR A 707 -1.16 -24.95 67.52
N PRO A 708 -1.39 -23.69 67.92
CA PRO A 708 -0.63 -23.05 68.98
C PRO A 708 -1.32 -23.23 70.35
N GLU A 709 -0.60 -23.79 71.31
CA GLU A 709 -0.94 -23.75 72.74
C GLU A 709 -0.76 -22.33 73.30
N LYS A 710 -1.69 -21.94 74.18
CA LYS A 710 -1.70 -20.68 74.95
C LYS A 710 -0.52 -20.59 75.92
N PRO A 711 -0.08 -19.36 76.27
CA PRO A 711 0.47 -19.09 77.58
C PRO A 711 -0.36 -18.10 78.41
N ASN A 712 -0.33 -18.36 79.71
CA ASN A 712 -1.02 -17.65 80.79
C ASN A 712 -0.51 -16.22 81.03
N ALA A 713 -1.41 -15.40 81.56
CA ALA A 713 -1.15 -14.08 82.11
C ALA A 713 -0.46 -14.14 83.48
N SER A 714 0.44 -13.19 83.72
CA SER A 714 0.75 -12.65 85.04
C SER A 714 1.22 -11.21 84.90
N GLU A 715 0.58 -10.34 85.68
CA GLU A 715 0.91 -8.95 85.98
C GLU A 715 2.35 -8.82 86.53
N ASP A 716 3.07 -7.74 86.24
CA ASP A 716 3.28 -6.64 87.20
C ASP A 716 4.18 -5.50 86.66
N ASP A 717 3.88 -4.31 87.18
CA ASP A 717 4.56 -3.00 87.26
C ASP A 717 5.88 -2.64 86.54
N GLY A 718 5.97 -1.34 86.17
CA GLY A 718 7.20 -0.56 86.38
C GLY A 718 7.75 0.29 85.24
N ALA A 719 7.24 1.52 85.12
CA ALA A 719 7.99 2.78 85.04
C ALA A 719 9.24 2.95 84.11
N VAL A 720 9.14 3.98 83.25
CA VAL A 720 10.06 5.15 83.18
C VAL A 720 11.38 5.04 82.37
N VAL A 721 11.43 5.87 81.30
CA VAL A 721 12.54 6.77 80.88
C VAL A 721 13.60 6.29 79.86
N VAL A 722 13.49 6.90 78.67
CA VAL A 722 14.50 7.75 77.97
C VAL A 722 15.70 7.09 77.25
N GLU A 723 15.74 7.46 75.96
CA GLU A 723 16.88 7.77 75.09
C GLU A 723 17.75 6.71 74.41
N ASN A 724 17.74 6.89 73.08
CA ASN A 724 18.89 7.12 72.18
C ASN A 724 19.68 5.94 71.59
N LYS A 725 19.73 6.03 70.25
CA LYS A 725 20.80 5.66 69.31
C LYS A 725 21.03 4.15 69.21
N SER A 726 21.01 3.54 68.02
CA SER A 726 21.51 3.99 66.71
C SER A 726 20.85 3.21 65.59
#